data_AF-A0A3M0XYU3-F1
#
_entry.id   AF-A0A3M0XYU3-F1
#
_cell.length_a   1.000
_cell.length_b   1.000
_cell.length_c   1.000
_cell.angle_alpha   90.00
_cell.angle_beta   90.00
_cell.angle_gamma   90.00
#
_symmetry.space_group_name_H-M   'P 1'
#
loop_
_entity.id
_entity.type
_entity.pdbx_description
1 polymer ?
#
loop_
_entity_poly.entity_id
_entity_poly.type
_entity_poly.pdbx_seq_one_letter_code
_entity_poly.pdbx_strand_id
1 'polypeptide(L)'
;MNDTICQMTPQQAWEFVLGQIQFEMPRASFETWVRDTRVLQFDEQRRVLTIGARNAYACAWLQDRLSSTVSKLVAGILNIPSIMVEFVVDETHEIQDITEEEVDEGSDFSAEVVSTTCYTDEVHPNRVVVIPGYALRLLEHGDLTPKEMSLWLGFRQAVYRQWKDGQATVKDIPYWEVIRFAMMSKASFFRELAKDTLAGGMIERLPVRRRPYEKKANRYRVHMDPPLTRRDCSAIASILTSATTHAATHQEAHQAVYEAITRMLAMSPARFLDLGEETELRAWDQDKPCTVIEIVRSVLGIENDIPQQLADAAERLYLHIITAFGNVVITHYFLTTAAPAMGLTHPQAWAIIMLRDRCWFDHQTRTQYNYAIVPGGVRSVASWVGVTRKTINNWLEKPEFLHFVRLEGPAKELLENGEYWENADVFWVNHQEPLFDNDNSPADTASEDAVIQGEDETREKVRHEPEKVRHGNGKNETQGGKNETREPEKVRHETGKSETHIKLLKPLLNPHKLLKPPPPKYLGLTTARVGLPPGSSGGVVGGWNLDFLLENCRVDDKTRQKIKKLGVGPTVFVSWLLYCASTRGQNIRDPVGYAISKVLKKPKQGAGGAFERLAASGPANLSGLFWEVLASPYTHNVPNDDWRQVMNSADSSRLRMIAECLFSSEKTWENQCSTMKFD
;
A
#
# COMPACT_ATOMS: atom_id res chain seq x y z
N MET A 1 69.75 -24.28 -7.12
CA MET A 1 69.27 -24.41 -8.50
C MET A 1 67.76 -24.53 -8.43
N ASN A 2 67.10 -23.50 -8.95
CA ASN A 2 65.71 -23.39 -9.39
C ASN A 2 64.71 -24.45 -8.91
N ASP A 3 63.71 -24.00 -8.15
CA ASP A 3 62.36 -23.94 -8.70
C ASP A 3 61.60 -22.76 -8.09
N THR A 4 61.67 -21.64 -8.81
CA THR A 4 60.76 -20.50 -8.66
C THR A 4 59.37 -20.96 -9.09
N ILE A 5 58.61 -21.56 -8.17
CA ILE A 5 57.19 -21.84 -8.41
C ILE A 5 56.46 -20.51 -8.27
N CYS A 6 55.97 -20.02 -9.39
CA CYS A 6 55.16 -18.81 -9.56
C CYS A 6 54.11 -18.69 -8.43
N GLN A 7 54.28 -17.74 -7.50
CA GLN A 7 53.30 -17.46 -6.45
C GLN A 7 52.11 -16.72 -7.07
N MET A 8 51.17 -17.47 -7.65
CA MET A 8 49.89 -16.94 -8.10
C MET A 8 49.01 -16.71 -6.87
N THR A 9 48.52 -15.48 -6.68
CA THR A 9 47.65 -15.16 -5.53
C THR A 9 46.27 -15.81 -5.69
N PRO A 10 45.54 -16.12 -4.59
CA PRO A 10 44.20 -16.70 -4.66
C PRO A 10 43.22 -15.87 -5.52
N GLN A 11 43.37 -14.55 -5.50
CA GLN A 11 42.58 -13.62 -6.32
C GLN A 11 42.89 -13.79 -7.82
N GLN A 12 44.17 -13.88 -8.18
CA GLN A 12 44.58 -14.13 -9.57
C GLN A 12 44.16 -15.52 -10.05
N ALA A 13 44.23 -16.54 -9.17
CA ALA A 13 43.73 -17.88 -9.46
C ALA A 13 42.22 -17.86 -9.76
N TRP A 14 41.45 -17.07 -9.00
CA TRP A 14 40.02 -16.91 -9.25
C TRP A 14 39.70 -16.21 -10.57
N GLU A 15 40.43 -15.15 -10.92
CA GLU A 15 40.27 -14.48 -12.23
C GLU A 15 40.51 -15.45 -13.40
N PHE A 16 41.48 -16.36 -13.27
CA PHE A 16 41.71 -17.40 -14.27
C PHE A 16 40.56 -18.41 -14.34
N VAL A 17 40.02 -18.83 -13.19
CA VAL A 17 38.85 -19.72 -13.12
C VAL A 17 37.62 -19.06 -13.74
N LEU A 18 37.38 -17.77 -13.49
CA LEU A 18 36.29 -17.01 -14.12
C LEU A 18 36.44 -16.97 -15.64
N GLY A 19 37.65 -16.75 -16.14
CA GLY A 19 37.94 -16.78 -17.58
C GLY A 19 37.65 -18.14 -18.21
N GLN A 20 38.01 -19.24 -17.53
CA GLN A 20 37.74 -20.58 -18.02
C GLN A 20 36.25 -20.94 -18.00
N ILE A 21 35.54 -20.61 -16.90
CA ILE A 21 34.10 -20.88 -16.78
C ILE A 21 33.28 -20.09 -17.83
N GLN A 22 33.74 -18.89 -18.23
CA GLN A 22 33.10 -18.10 -19.28
C GLN A 22 33.01 -18.85 -20.63
N PHE A 23 33.96 -19.75 -20.93
CA PHE A 23 33.95 -20.56 -22.15
C PHE A 23 33.19 -21.89 -22.00
N GLU A 24 33.03 -22.38 -20.75
CA GLU A 24 32.38 -23.67 -20.46
C GLU A 24 30.85 -23.55 -20.28
N MET A 25 30.30 -22.33 -20.21
CA MET A 25 28.85 -22.12 -20.00
C MET A 25 28.24 -21.01 -20.88
N PRO A 26 26.91 -21.03 -21.11
CA PRO A 26 26.24 -19.96 -21.84
C PRO A 26 26.41 -18.59 -21.19
N ARG A 27 26.65 -17.55 -22.01
CA ARG A 27 26.91 -16.16 -21.58
C ARG A 27 25.88 -15.62 -20.59
N ALA A 28 24.59 -15.90 -20.79
CA ALA A 28 23.53 -15.45 -19.89
C ALA A 28 23.65 -16.06 -18.48
N SER A 29 24.02 -17.34 -18.38
CA SER A 29 24.22 -18.02 -17.09
C SER A 29 25.47 -17.51 -16.38
N PHE A 30 26.54 -17.24 -17.12
CA PHE A 30 27.76 -16.62 -16.59
C PHE A 30 27.49 -15.22 -16.04
N GLU A 31 26.86 -14.36 -16.84
CA GLU A 31 26.51 -12.99 -16.45
C GLU A 31 25.53 -12.94 -15.28
N THR A 32 24.69 -13.96 -15.10
CA THR A 32 23.71 -14.01 -14.00
C THR A 32 24.32 -14.56 -12.72
N TRP A 33 25.17 -15.59 -12.77
CA TRP A 33 25.53 -16.35 -11.56
C TRP A 33 26.99 -16.23 -11.15
N VAL A 34 27.91 -15.98 -12.09
CA VAL A 34 29.35 -16.17 -11.88
C VAL A 34 30.14 -14.87 -12.02
N ARG A 35 29.73 -13.95 -12.92
CA ARG A 35 30.49 -12.75 -13.27
C ARG A 35 30.89 -11.88 -12.07
N ASP A 36 29.97 -11.66 -11.14
CA ASP A 36 30.15 -10.73 -10.01
C ASP A 36 30.65 -11.45 -8.74
N THR A 37 31.26 -12.63 -8.89
CA THR A 37 31.80 -13.40 -7.76
C THR A 37 33.27 -13.09 -7.51
N ARG A 38 33.68 -13.01 -6.24
CA ARG A 38 35.06 -12.65 -5.86
C ARG A 38 35.55 -13.46 -4.68
N VAL A 39 36.87 -13.61 -4.55
CA VAL A 39 37.46 -14.26 -3.38
C VAL A 39 37.36 -13.33 -2.18
N LEU A 40 36.71 -13.81 -1.12
CA LEU A 40 36.61 -13.09 0.15
C LEU A 40 37.78 -13.47 1.06
N GLN A 41 38.09 -14.77 1.14
CA GLN A 41 39.13 -15.28 2.02
C GLN A 41 39.69 -16.60 1.50
N PHE A 42 40.97 -16.85 1.76
CA PHE A 42 41.60 -18.16 1.58
C PHE A 42 42.29 -18.56 2.87
N ASP A 43 41.84 -19.66 3.48
CA ASP A 43 42.48 -20.24 4.66
C ASP A 43 43.45 -21.35 4.20
N GLU A 44 44.74 -21.03 4.19
CA GLU A 44 45.81 -21.95 3.79
C GLU A 44 45.92 -23.18 4.72
N GLN A 45 45.56 -23.04 5.99
CA GLN A 45 45.66 -24.12 6.97
C GLN A 45 44.50 -25.11 6.84
N ARG A 46 43.28 -24.60 6.60
CA ARG A 46 42.06 -25.41 6.43
C ARG A 46 41.79 -25.81 4.97
N ARG A 47 42.54 -25.25 4.02
CA ARG A 47 42.39 -25.44 2.56
C ARG A 47 40.99 -25.11 2.06
N VAL A 48 40.39 -24.05 2.60
CA VAL A 48 39.06 -23.56 2.21
C VAL A 48 39.20 -22.22 1.51
N LEU A 49 38.65 -22.13 0.29
CA LEU A 49 38.51 -20.90 -0.48
C LEU A 49 37.07 -20.39 -0.39
N THR A 50 36.89 -19.23 0.23
CA THR A 50 35.58 -18.60 0.39
C THR A 50 35.35 -17.58 -0.72
N ILE A 51 34.26 -17.80 -1.47
CA ILE A 51 33.91 -17.02 -2.65
C ILE A 51 32.60 -16.29 -2.39
N GLY A 52 32.65 -14.97 -2.48
CA GLY A 52 31.52 -14.07 -2.35
C GLY A 52 30.67 -14.07 -3.62
N ALA A 53 29.36 -14.26 -3.47
CA ALA A 53 28.39 -14.11 -4.55
C ALA A 53 27.31 -13.09 -4.19
N ARG A 54 26.68 -12.49 -5.21
CA ARG A 54 25.78 -11.33 -5.08
C ARG A 54 24.54 -11.50 -4.20
N ASN A 55 24.08 -12.73 -3.97
CA ASN A 55 22.93 -13.03 -3.11
C ASN A 55 22.88 -14.54 -2.75
N ALA A 56 22.04 -14.89 -1.79
CA ALA A 56 21.91 -16.26 -1.28
C ALA A 56 21.49 -17.27 -2.37
N TYR A 57 20.69 -16.84 -3.35
CA TYR A 57 20.27 -17.71 -4.44
C TYR A 57 21.44 -18.03 -5.39
N ALA A 58 22.29 -17.06 -5.69
CA ALA A 58 23.52 -17.28 -6.45
C ALA A 58 24.46 -18.23 -5.69
N CYS A 59 24.59 -18.09 -4.36
CA CYS A 59 25.39 -18.99 -3.54
C CYS A 59 24.90 -20.43 -3.64
N ALA A 60 23.59 -20.67 -3.45
CA ALA A 60 23.00 -22.00 -3.54
C ALA A 60 23.20 -22.64 -4.93
N TRP A 61 23.02 -21.85 -5.99
CA TRP A 61 23.22 -22.30 -7.36
C TRP A 61 24.68 -22.66 -7.66
N LEU A 62 25.63 -21.83 -7.22
CA LEU A 62 27.07 -22.07 -7.38
C LEU A 62 27.54 -23.29 -6.56
N GLN A 63 27.02 -23.46 -5.35
CA GLN A 63 27.34 -24.58 -4.48
C GLN A 63 26.90 -25.92 -5.09
N ASP A 64 25.66 -25.98 -5.62
CA ASP A 64 25.10 -27.19 -6.22
C ASP A 64 25.81 -27.59 -7.53
N ARG A 65 26.13 -26.61 -8.38
CA ARG A 65 26.56 -26.88 -9.76
C ARG A 65 28.03 -26.68 -10.06
N LEU A 66 28.71 -25.75 -9.38
CA LEU A 66 30.08 -25.36 -9.72
C LEU A 66 31.10 -25.65 -8.62
N SER A 67 30.68 -26.01 -7.40
CA SER A 67 31.60 -26.31 -6.29
C SER A 67 32.66 -27.36 -6.66
N SER A 68 32.25 -28.49 -7.26
CA SER A 68 33.18 -29.57 -7.63
C SER A 68 34.12 -29.22 -8.79
N THR A 69 33.63 -28.44 -9.76
CA THR A 69 34.42 -27.98 -10.92
C THR A 69 35.43 -26.93 -10.50
N VAL A 70 34.99 -25.93 -9.73
CA VAL A 70 35.84 -24.87 -9.20
C VAL A 70 36.92 -25.43 -8.28
N SER A 71 36.57 -26.35 -7.38
CA SER A 71 37.54 -26.97 -6.47
C SER A 71 38.68 -27.68 -7.22
N LYS A 72 38.39 -28.34 -8.34
CA LYS A 72 39.40 -28.99 -9.19
C LYS A 72 40.27 -27.99 -9.93
N LEU A 73 39.67 -26.93 -10.49
CA LEU A 73 40.40 -25.89 -11.23
C LEU A 73 41.34 -25.11 -10.30
N VAL A 74 40.85 -24.66 -9.15
CA VAL A 74 41.63 -23.92 -8.16
C VAL A 74 42.77 -24.79 -7.59
N ALA A 75 42.52 -26.07 -7.30
CA ALA A 75 43.56 -27.00 -6.84
C ALA A 75 44.68 -27.20 -7.89
N GLY A 76 44.32 -27.25 -9.17
CA GLY A 76 45.29 -27.36 -10.27
C GLY A 76 46.11 -26.08 -10.47
N ILE A 77 45.49 -24.90 -10.33
CA ILE A 77 46.15 -23.60 -10.53
C ILE A 77 47.08 -23.25 -9.37
N LEU A 78 46.63 -23.50 -8.13
CA LEU A 78 47.43 -23.21 -6.92
C LEU A 78 48.44 -24.32 -6.60
N ASN A 79 48.40 -25.46 -7.31
CA ASN A 79 49.25 -26.64 -7.08
C ASN A 79 49.19 -27.16 -5.63
N ILE A 80 48.02 -27.04 -4.99
CA ILE A 80 47.75 -27.49 -3.62
C ILE A 80 46.81 -28.71 -3.69
N PRO A 81 47.15 -29.83 -3.03
CA PRO A 81 46.32 -31.03 -3.06
C PRO A 81 45.01 -30.80 -2.29
N SER A 82 43.90 -30.78 -3.04
CA SER A 82 42.50 -30.68 -2.56
C SER A 82 42.18 -29.39 -1.81
N ILE A 83 41.48 -28.48 -2.49
CA ILE A 83 40.92 -27.25 -1.93
C ILE A 83 39.39 -27.39 -1.92
N MET A 84 38.76 -27.07 -0.79
CA MET A 84 37.31 -26.96 -0.67
C MET A 84 36.88 -25.54 -0.98
N VAL A 85 35.74 -25.39 -1.66
CA VAL A 85 35.20 -24.09 -2.07
C VAL A 85 33.85 -23.90 -1.42
N GLU A 86 33.72 -22.79 -0.69
CA GLU A 86 32.49 -22.37 -0.02
C GLU A 86 32.00 -21.06 -0.61
N PHE A 87 30.73 -21.00 -0.99
CA PHE A 87 30.10 -19.78 -1.49
C PHE A 87 29.32 -19.08 -0.38
N VAL A 88 29.62 -17.80 -0.17
CA VAL A 88 29.00 -16.95 0.86
C VAL A 88 28.46 -15.67 0.20
N VAL A 89 27.44 -15.06 0.79
CA VAL A 89 26.89 -13.80 0.27
C VAL A 89 27.88 -12.68 0.52
N ASP A 90 28.25 -11.95 -0.54
CA ASP A 90 29.10 -10.78 -0.45
C ASP A 90 28.27 -9.53 -0.11
N GLU A 91 28.18 -9.21 1.18
CA GLU A 91 27.39 -8.09 1.73
C GLU A 91 27.82 -6.71 1.19
N THR A 92 28.97 -6.61 0.53
CA THR A 92 29.40 -5.34 -0.10
C THR A 92 28.75 -5.05 -1.46
N HIS A 93 28.04 -6.02 -2.06
CA HIS A 93 27.38 -5.85 -3.37
C HIS A 93 25.88 -5.49 -3.26
N GLU A 94 25.32 -5.50 -2.04
CA GLU A 94 23.99 -4.96 -1.80
C GLU A 94 24.15 -3.52 -1.31
N ILE A 95 24.22 -2.55 -2.22
CA ILE A 95 23.69 -1.16 -2.12
C ILE A 95 24.06 -0.44 -3.44
N GLN A 96 23.16 -0.50 -4.41
CA GLN A 96 22.87 0.62 -5.31
C GLN A 96 21.36 0.59 -5.54
N ASP A 97 20.60 1.04 -4.54
CA ASP A 97 19.55 2.02 -4.76
C ASP A 97 18.94 2.48 -3.41
N ILE A 98 18.83 3.81 -3.31
CA ILE A 98 18.19 4.66 -2.29
C ILE A 98 19.08 5.15 -1.14
N THR A 99 19.41 6.43 -1.27
CA THR A 99 19.98 7.38 -0.32
C THR A 99 19.08 7.62 0.91
N GLU A 100 19.62 7.51 2.12
CA GLU A 100 19.40 8.41 3.27
C GLU A 100 20.36 8.03 4.43
N GLU A 101 20.64 9.01 5.30
CA GLU A 101 21.87 9.18 6.10
C GLU A 101 22.09 8.21 7.28
N GLU A 102 23.40 7.99 7.54
CA GLU A 102 24.11 7.40 8.69
C GLU A 102 23.31 6.96 9.94
N VAL A 103 23.35 5.64 10.22
CA VAL A 103 23.24 5.10 11.59
C VAL A 103 24.46 4.22 11.88
N ASP A 104 25.14 4.61 12.96
CA ASP A 104 26.35 4.07 13.58
C ASP A 104 26.33 2.53 13.74
N GLU A 105 27.36 1.85 13.21
CA GLU A 105 27.62 0.41 13.40
C GLU A 105 28.14 0.15 14.82
N GLY A 106 27.41 -0.66 15.60
CA GLY A 106 27.83 -0.92 16.98
C GLY A 106 27.07 -1.98 17.77
N SER A 107 26.65 -3.10 17.15
CA SER A 107 26.59 -4.43 17.77
C SER A 107 25.96 -5.41 16.77
N ASP A 108 26.70 -6.43 16.38
CA ASP A 108 26.22 -7.55 15.59
C ASP A 108 25.13 -8.29 16.40
N PHE A 109 23.87 -7.98 16.09
CA PHE A 109 22.70 -8.59 16.74
C PHE A 109 22.06 -9.54 15.73
N SER A 110 22.46 -10.81 15.76
CA SER A 110 21.75 -11.87 15.07
C SER A 110 20.46 -12.19 15.84
N ALA A 111 19.37 -11.56 15.41
CA ALA A 111 18.03 -11.94 15.85
C ALA A 111 17.55 -13.12 14.99
N GLU A 112 17.54 -14.31 15.58
CA GLU A 112 16.80 -15.43 15.01
C GLU A 112 15.30 -15.15 15.16
N VAL A 113 14.54 -15.24 14.07
CA VAL A 113 13.07 -15.12 14.13
C VAL A 113 12.54 -16.44 14.69
N VAL A 114 12.34 -16.50 16.01
CA VAL A 114 12.09 -17.75 16.75
C VAL A 114 10.68 -18.34 16.54
N SER A 115 9.74 -17.63 15.92
CA SER A 115 8.47 -18.24 15.50
C SER A 115 7.74 -17.37 14.49
N THR A 116 7.81 -17.75 13.22
CA THR A 116 6.75 -17.46 12.26
C THR A 116 5.63 -18.47 12.48
N THR A 117 4.38 -18.03 12.35
CA THR A 117 3.27 -18.99 12.29
C THR A 117 3.36 -19.77 10.98
N CYS A 118 2.89 -21.01 10.93
CA CYS A 118 2.79 -21.76 9.66
C CYS A 118 2.07 -20.95 8.58
N TYR A 119 1.07 -20.17 8.98
CA TYR A 119 0.39 -19.23 8.10
C TYR A 119 1.31 -18.15 7.51
N THR A 120 2.19 -17.55 8.31
CA THR A 120 3.14 -16.54 7.84
C THR A 120 4.16 -17.12 6.86
N ASP A 121 4.61 -18.35 7.11
CA ASP A 121 5.57 -19.06 6.27
C ASP A 121 4.97 -19.50 4.93
N GLU A 122 3.71 -19.92 4.91
CA GLU A 122 3.06 -20.37 3.67
C GLU A 122 2.45 -19.21 2.87
N VAL A 123 1.70 -18.33 3.54
CA VAL A 123 0.92 -17.27 2.86
C VAL A 123 1.78 -16.07 2.50
N HIS A 124 2.83 -15.81 3.28
CA HIS A 124 3.62 -14.58 3.21
C HIS A 124 2.72 -13.33 3.08
N PRO A 125 1.94 -12.95 4.12
CA PRO A 125 0.89 -11.93 4.01
C PRO A 125 1.35 -10.55 3.51
N ASN A 126 2.63 -10.23 3.66
CA ASN A 126 3.23 -8.99 3.18
C ASN A 126 3.48 -8.98 1.66
N ARG A 127 3.45 -10.15 1.01
CA ARG A 127 3.63 -10.28 -0.43
C ARG A 127 2.31 -10.04 -1.14
N VAL A 128 2.08 -8.80 -1.55
CA VAL A 128 0.78 -8.33 -2.05
C VAL A 128 0.86 -7.71 -3.44
N VAL A 129 -0.23 -7.83 -4.18
CA VAL A 129 -0.55 -7.02 -5.35
C VAL A 129 -1.41 -5.84 -4.89
N VAL A 130 -1.00 -4.64 -5.28
CA VAL A 130 -1.71 -3.40 -4.93
C VAL A 130 -2.23 -2.74 -6.20
N ILE A 131 -3.54 -2.49 -6.26
CA ILE A 131 -4.20 -1.76 -7.36
C ILE A 131 -4.96 -0.55 -6.80
N PRO A 132 -5.16 0.52 -7.60
CA PRO A 132 -6.04 1.61 -7.20
C PRO A 132 -7.45 1.08 -6.93
N GLY A 133 -8.04 1.44 -5.79
CA GLY A 133 -9.42 1.04 -5.48
C GLY A 133 -10.45 1.63 -6.43
N TYR A 134 -10.02 2.65 -7.19
CA TYR A 134 -10.49 3.04 -8.52
C TYR A 134 -11.16 1.88 -9.27
N ALA A 135 -10.33 0.85 -9.51
CA ALA A 135 -10.63 -0.26 -10.38
C ALA A 135 -11.90 -1.04 -9.95
N LEU A 136 -12.20 -1.13 -8.65
CA LEU A 136 -13.41 -1.83 -8.18
C LEU A 136 -14.69 -1.15 -8.63
N ARG A 137 -14.64 0.15 -8.97
CA ARG A 137 -15.79 0.89 -9.50
C ARG A 137 -16.15 0.48 -10.93
N LEU A 138 -15.16 0.04 -11.72
CA LEU A 138 -15.38 -0.54 -13.06
C LEU A 138 -16.18 -1.84 -12.99
N LEU A 139 -15.97 -2.63 -11.94
CA LEU A 139 -16.80 -3.81 -11.63
C LEU A 139 -18.20 -3.38 -11.16
N GLU A 140 -18.27 -2.44 -10.20
CA GLU A 140 -19.55 -1.97 -9.63
C GLU A 140 -20.54 -1.45 -10.68
N HIS A 141 -20.04 -0.72 -11.68
CA HIS A 141 -20.87 -0.15 -12.76
C HIS A 141 -20.97 -1.05 -13.99
N GLY A 142 -20.31 -2.22 -14.00
CA GLY A 142 -20.35 -3.16 -15.11
C GLY A 142 -19.59 -2.73 -16.36
N ASP A 143 -18.70 -1.74 -16.25
CA ASP A 143 -17.76 -1.34 -17.32
C ASP A 143 -16.72 -2.43 -17.60
N LEU A 144 -16.47 -3.30 -16.61
CA LEU A 144 -15.54 -4.41 -16.72
C LEU A 144 -16.13 -5.68 -16.11
N THR A 145 -15.93 -6.83 -16.77
CA THR A 145 -16.27 -8.11 -16.16
C THR A 145 -15.19 -8.58 -15.17
N PRO A 146 -15.51 -9.41 -14.16
CA PRO A 146 -14.50 -9.98 -13.26
C PRO A 146 -13.36 -10.71 -13.97
N LYS A 147 -13.66 -11.32 -15.12
CA LYS A 147 -12.68 -12.02 -15.94
C LYS A 147 -11.70 -11.06 -16.63
N GLU A 148 -12.21 -9.97 -17.18
CA GLU A 148 -11.42 -8.89 -17.76
C GLU A 148 -10.57 -8.16 -16.72
N MET A 149 -11.12 -7.92 -15.52
CA MET A 149 -10.36 -7.38 -14.39
C MET A 149 -9.17 -8.28 -14.04
N SER A 150 -9.36 -9.60 -14.04
CA SER A 150 -8.29 -10.55 -13.76
C SER A 150 -7.24 -10.56 -14.87
N LEU A 151 -7.65 -10.43 -16.14
CA LEU A 151 -6.73 -10.30 -17.27
C LEU A 151 -5.84 -9.05 -17.12
N TRP A 152 -6.47 -7.89 -16.83
CA TRP A 152 -5.74 -6.65 -16.59
C TRP A 152 -4.79 -6.74 -15.39
N LEU A 153 -5.24 -7.31 -14.27
CA LEU A 153 -4.41 -7.55 -13.09
C LEU A 153 -3.17 -8.38 -13.44
N GLY A 154 -3.34 -9.45 -14.21
CA GLY A 154 -2.23 -10.29 -14.68
C GLY A 154 -1.21 -9.54 -15.53
N PHE A 155 -1.68 -8.75 -16.50
CA PHE A 155 -0.80 -7.95 -17.36
C PHE A 155 -0.06 -6.87 -16.56
N ARG A 156 -0.79 -6.17 -15.69
CA ARG A 156 -0.23 -5.15 -14.79
C ARG A 156 0.86 -5.74 -13.92
N GLN A 157 0.62 -6.91 -13.32
CA GLN A 157 1.59 -7.54 -12.43
C GLN A 157 2.82 -8.06 -13.18
N ALA A 158 2.66 -8.57 -14.40
CA ALA A 158 3.78 -9.04 -15.22
C ALA A 158 4.76 -7.92 -15.61
N VAL A 159 4.27 -6.69 -15.79
CA VAL A 159 5.12 -5.51 -16.10
C VAL A 159 5.55 -4.73 -14.85
N TYR A 160 4.90 -4.96 -13.71
CA TYR A 160 4.97 -4.08 -12.53
C TYR A 160 6.39 -3.80 -12.03
N ARG A 161 7.22 -4.83 -11.88
CA ARG A 161 8.58 -4.68 -11.33
C ARG A 161 9.42 -3.74 -12.20
N GLN A 162 9.47 -4.02 -13.49
CA GLN A 162 10.27 -3.25 -14.44
C GLN A 162 9.71 -1.84 -14.65
N TRP A 163 8.38 -1.70 -14.66
CA TRP A 163 7.74 -0.39 -14.69
C TRP A 163 8.08 0.45 -13.45
N LYS A 164 8.08 -0.16 -12.26
CA LYS A 164 8.46 0.50 -11.00
C LYS A 164 9.93 0.96 -11.02
N ASP A 165 10.79 0.18 -11.67
CA ASP A 165 12.21 0.52 -11.89
C ASP A 165 12.41 1.56 -13.02
N GLY A 166 11.34 2.21 -13.49
CA GLY A 166 11.37 3.29 -14.48
C GLY A 166 11.48 2.81 -15.94
N GLN A 167 11.37 1.51 -16.21
CA GLN A 167 11.46 1.01 -17.59
C GLN A 167 10.17 1.27 -18.36
N ALA A 168 10.30 2.00 -19.47
CA ALA A 168 9.18 2.33 -20.35
C ALA A 168 8.72 1.16 -21.24
N THR A 169 9.52 0.09 -21.41
CA THR A 169 9.14 -1.06 -22.23
C THR A 169 9.76 -2.33 -21.66
N VAL A 170 8.89 -3.28 -21.35
CA VAL A 170 9.24 -4.63 -20.92
C VAL A 170 9.26 -5.55 -22.14
N LYS A 171 10.27 -6.42 -22.24
CA LYS A 171 10.44 -7.38 -23.34
C LYS A 171 10.44 -8.82 -22.84
N ASP A 172 10.16 -9.74 -23.75
CA ASP A 172 10.25 -11.19 -23.55
C ASP A 172 9.43 -11.74 -22.36
N ILE A 173 8.31 -11.09 -22.01
CA ILE A 173 7.39 -11.60 -20.99
C ILE A 173 6.72 -12.88 -21.50
N PRO A 174 6.90 -14.01 -20.82
CA PRO A 174 6.19 -15.21 -21.18
C PRO A 174 4.73 -15.17 -20.72
N TYR A 175 3.84 -15.81 -21.48
CA TYR A 175 2.40 -15.76 -21.20
C TYR A 175 2.00 -16.32 -19.82
N TRP A 176 2.79 -17.24 -19.26
CA TRP A 176 2.51 -17.83 -17.94
C TRP A 176 2.71 -16.83 -16.79
N GLU A 177 3.56 -15.81 -16.94
CA GLU A 177 3.69 -14.75 -15.93
C GLU A 177 2.42 -13.93 -15.79
N VAL A 178 1.72 -13.70 -16.91
CA VAL A 178 0.41 -13.03 -16.90
C VAL A 178 -0.65 -13.95 -16.29
N ILE A 179 -0.69 -15.21 -16.74
CA ILE A 179 -1.66 -16.21 -16.27
C ILE A 179 -1.57 -16.41 -14.75
N ARG A 180 -0.35 -16.42 -14.20
CA ARG A 180 -0.08 -16.64 -12.77
C ARG A 180 -0.95 -15.77 -11.86
N PHE A 181 -1.21 -14.53 -12.25
CA PHE A 181 -2.01 -13.58 -11.45
C PHE A 181 -3.41 -13.34 -12.01
N ALA A 182 -3.74 -13.89 -13.18
CA ALA A 182 -5.00 -13.69 -13.86
C ALA A 182 -6.10 -14.72 -13.50
N MET A 183 -5.79 -15.67 -12.60
CA MET A 183 -6.72 -16.73 -12.15
C MET A 183 -7.42 -17.44 -13.31
N MET A 184 -6.73 -17.69 -14.42
CA MET A 184 -7.34 -18.26 -15.63
C MET A 184 -6.46 -19.30 -16.30
N SER A 185 -7.08 -20.30 -16.95
CA SER A 185 -6.32 -21.30 -17.69
C SER A 185 -5.70 -20.72 -18.98
N LYS A 186 -4.68 -21.40 -19.50
CA LYS A 186 -4.05 -21.07 -20.80
C LYS A 186 -5.07 -20.92 -21.93
N ALA A 187 -6.02 -21.84 -22.04
CA ALA A 187 -7.08 -21.78 -23.05
C ALA A 187 -7.98 -20.55 -22.86
N SER A 188 -8.34 -20.23 -21.61
CA SER A 188 -9.13 -19.04 -21.31
C SER A 188 -8.38 -17.75 -21.64
N PHE A 189 -7.09 -17.69 -21.32
CA PHE A 189 -6.22 -16.54 -21.61
C PHE A 189 -6.13 -16.23 -23.11
N PHE A 190 -5.82 -17.24 -23.94
CA PHE A 190 -5.75 -17.03 -25.38
C PHE A 190 -7.10 -16.71 -26.02
N ARG A 191 -8.20 -17.21 -25.45
CA ARG A 191 -9.55 -16.83 -25.87
C ARG A 191 -9.85 -15.36 -25.57
N GLU A 192 -9.40 -14.84 -24.42
CA GLU A 192 -9.52 -13.41 -24.12
C GLU A 192 -8.65 -12.56 -25.05
N LEU A 193 -7.42 -12.99 -25.35
CA LEU A 193 -6.52 -12.28 -26.28
C LEU A 193 -6.94 -12.31 -27.76
N ALA A 194 -7.94 -13.12 -28.10
CA ALA A 194 -8.52 -13.18 -29.43
C ALA A 194 -9.64 -12.15 -29.63
N LYS A 195 -10.11 -11.50 -28.56
CA LYS A 195 -11.10 -10.41 -28.65
C LYS A 195 -10.47 -9.15 -29.24
N ASP A 196 -11.30 -8.33 -29.88
CA ASP A 196 -10.88 -7.04 -30.42
C ASP A 196 -10.55 -6.05 -29.31
N THR A 197 -11.40 -6.01 -28.27
CA THR A 197 -11.21 -5.19 -27.06
C THR A 197 -10.71 -6.05 -25.92
N LEU A 198 -9.57 -5.68 -25.34
CA LEU A 198 -8.95 -6.41 -24.22
C LEU A 198 -9.12 -5.63 -22.92
N ALA A 199 -9.75 -6.27 -21.95
CA ALA A 199 -10.01 -5.72 -20.61
C ALA A 199 -10.60 -4.30 -20.63
N GLY A 200 -11.67 -4.08 -21.40
CA GLY A 200 -12.34 -2.77 -21.50
C GLY A 200 -11.43 -1.66 -22.03
N GLY A 201 -10.47 -1.99 -22.90
CA GLY A 201 -9.51 -1.03 -23.47
C GLY A 201 -8.29 -0.76 -22.59
N MET A 202 -8.17 -1.38 -21.41
CA MET A 202 -6.99 -1.24 -20.54
C MET A 202 -5.76 -2.00 -21.04
N ILE A 203 -5.94 -2.87 -22.03
CA ILE A 203 -4.85 -3.51 -22.75
C ILE A 203 -5.04 -3.23 -24.24
N GLU A 204 -4.04 -2.66 -24.90
CA GLU A 204 -4.09 -2.40 -26.34
C GLU A 204 -3.06 -3.28 -27.05
N ARG A 205 -3.51 -4.08 -28.02
CA ARG A 205 -2.59 -4.79 -28.90
C ARG A 205 -2.02 -3.81 -29.94
N LEU A 206 -0.71 -3.59 -29.89
CA LEU A 206 -0.03 -2.75 -30.86
C LEU A 206 0.27 -3.54 -32.14
N PRO A 207 0.19 -2.90 -33.33
CA PRO A 207 0.55 -3.55 -34.57
C PRO A 207 2.03 -3.98 -34.52
N VAL A 208 2.31 -5.19 -34.97
CA VAL A 208 3.68 -5.72 -35.03
C VAL A 208 4.46 -4.87 -36.04
N ARG A 209 5.27 -3.92 -35.55
CA ARG A 209 6.22 -3.17 -36.38
C ARG A 209 7.31 -4.14 -36.82
N ARG A 210 7.25 -4.58 -38.07
CA ARG A 210 8.12 -5.62 -38.61
C ARG A 210 9.53 -5.08 -38.83
N ARG A 211 10.50 -5.52 -38.04
CA ARG A 211 11.92 -5.54 -38.44
C ARG A 211 12.31 -6.99 -38.77
N PRO A 212 13.11 -7.26 -39.83
CA PRO A 212 13.41 -8.62 -40.29
C PRO A 212 14.02 -9.56 -39.24
N TYR A 213 14.60 -9.02 -38.18
CA TYR A 213 15.33 -9.76 -37.13
C TYR A 213 14.63 -9.79 -35.78
N GLU A 214 13.46 -9.15 -35.63
CA GLU A 214 12.72 -9.16 -34.37
C GLU A 214 11.88 -10.44 -34.25
N LYS A 215 11.97 -11.11 -33.09
CA LYS A 215 11.15 -12.28 -32.76
C LYS A 215 9.67 -11.94 -32.97
N LYS A 216 8.86 -12.93 -33.40
CA LYS A 216 7.40 -12.83 -33.61
C LYS A 216 6.62 -12.65 -32.30
N ALA A 217 6.95 -11.63 -31.51
CA ALA A 217 6.31 -11.33 -30.24
C ALA A 217 5.18 -10.32 -30.46
N ASN A 218 4.00 -10.62 -29.93
CA ASN A 218 2.92 -9.64 -29.85
C ASN A 218 3.33 -8.51 -28.90
N ARG A 219 3.08 -7.27 -29.28
CA ARG A 219 3.34 -6.10 -28.44
C ARG A 219 2.02 -5.60 -27.87
N TYR A 220 2.00 -5.35 -26.56
CA TYR A 220 0.85 -4.80 -25.86
C TYR A 220 1.23 -3.49 -25.17
N ARG A 221 0.28 -2.58 -25.06
CA ARG A 221 0.31 -1.45 -24.14
C ARG A 221 -0.63 -1.77 -22.99
N VAL A 222 -0.17 -1.60 -21.76
CA VAL A 222 -0.92 -1.89 -20.54
C VAL A 222 -1.13 -0.56 -19.82
N HIS A 223 -2.38 -0.22 -19.53
CA HIS A 223 -2.72 0.94 -18.71
C HIS A 223 -2.53 0.59 -17.23
N MET A 224 -1.59 1.26 -16.55
CA MET A 224 -1.25 0.95 -15.15
C MET A 224 -2.28 1.49 -14.15
N ASP A 225 -2.94 2.59 -14.52
CA ASP A 225 -4.05 3.18 -13.79
C ASP A 225 -5.38 2.93 -14.54
N PRO A 226 -6.49 2.73 -13.82
CA PRO A 226 -7.77 2.43 -14.43
C PRO A 226 -8.38 3.67 -15.13
N PRO A 227 -9.06 3.50 -16.28
CA PRO A 227 -9.86 4.56 -16.87
C PRO A 227 -11.06 4.90 -16.00
N LEU A 228 -11.71 6.04 -16.27
CA LEU A 228 -12.95 6.40 -15.59
C LEU A 228 -14.13 5.57 -16.12
N THR A 229 -15.06 5.25 -15.22
CA THR A 229 -16.32 4.55 -15.56
C THR A 229 -17.19 5.40 -16.45
N ARG A 230 -18.00 4.80 -17.33
CA ARG A 230 -18.87 5.58 -18.24
C ARG A 230 -19.86 6.47 -17.49
N ARG A 231 -20.31 6.01 -16.33
CA ARG A 231 -21.18 6.77 -15.43
C ARG A 231 -20.47 8.01 -14.91
N ASP A 232 -19.25 7.86 -14.41
CA ASP A 232 -18.47 9.00 -13.91
C ASP A 232 -18.07 9.95 -15.05
N CYS A 233 -17.73 9.43 -16.23
CA CYS A 233 -17.47 10.26 -17.41
C CYS A 233 -18.69 11.11 -17.78
N SER A 234 -19.88 10.51 -17.74
CA SER A 234 -21.13 11.22 -17.98
C SER A 234 -21.38 12.28 -16.90
N ALA A 235 -21.09 11.98 -15.63
CA ALA A 235 -21.23 12.93 -14.53
C ALA A 235 -20.37 14.18 -14.74
N ILE A 236 -19.09 13.97 -15.00
CA ILE A 236 -18.13 15.05 -15.23
C ILE A 236 -18.52 15.81 -16.50
N ALA A 237 -18.87 15.13 -17.59
CA ALA A 237 -19.25 15.78 -18.83
C ALA A 237 -20.50 16.63 -18.70
N SER A 238 -21.51 16.18 -17.95
CA SER A 238 -22.72 16.97 -17.68
C SER A 238 -22.38 18.24 -16.91
N ILE A 239 -21.50 18.16 -15.91
CA ILE A 239 -21.03 19.32 -15.15
C ILE A 239 -20.29 20.29 -16.07
N LEU A 240 -19.34 19.81 -16.87
CA LEU A 240 -18.56 20.65 -17.77
C LEU A 240 -19.43 21.28 -18.87
N THR A 241 -20.35 20.52 -19.46
CA THR A 241 -21.30 21.01 -20.47
C THR A 241 -22.18 22.12 -19.88
N SER A 242 -22.69 21.92 -18.66
CA SER A 242 -23.51 22.92 -17.99
C SER A 242 -22.75 24.23 -17.73
N ALA A 243 -21.45 24.15 -17.42
CA ALA A 243 -20.59 25.31 -17.22
C ALA A 243 -20.35 26.09 -18.53
N THR A 244 -20.34 25.39 -19.68
CA THR A 244 -20.11 26.01 -20.99
C THR A 244 -21.36 26.61 -21.65
N THR A 245 -22.56 26.32 -21.15
CA THR A 245 -23.85 26.73 -21.78
C THR A 245 -23.96 28.24 -22.04
N HIS A 246 -23.35 29.07 -21.17
CA HIS A 246 -23.41 30.53 -21.27
C HIS A 246 -22.17 31.17 -21.92
N ALA A 247 -21.21 30.37 -22.37
CA ALA A 247 -20.02 30.90 -23.03
C ALA A 247 -20.35 31.35 -24.46
N ALA A 248 -20.03 32.60 -24.79
CA ALA A 248 -20.23 33.15 -26.13
C ALA A 248 -19.00 32.92 -27.03
N THR A 249 -17.82 32.72 -26.42
CA THR A 249 -16.55 32.51 -27.15
C THR A 249 -15.83 31.24 -26.73
N HIS A 250 -14.94 30.71 -27.58
CA HIS A 250 -14.09 29.56 -27.26
C HIS A 250 -13.22 29.84 -26.02
N GLN A 251 -12.70 31.05 -25.87
CA GLN A 251 -11.88 31.43 -24.72
C GLN A 251 -12.69 31.44 -23.41
N GLU A 252 -13.92 31.94 -23.45
CA GLU A 252 -14.84 31.87 -22.31
C GLU A 252 -15.21 30.41 -21.96
N ALA A 253 -15.42 29.55 -22.97
CA ALA A 253 -15.70 28.14 -22.74
C ALA A 253 -14.51 27.42 -22.08
N HIS A 254 -13.28 27.70 -22.53
CA HIS A 254 -12.06 27.18 -21.93
C HIS A 254 -11.93 27.60 -20.45
N GLN A 255 -12.17 28.88 -20.17
CA GLN A 255 -12.12 29.42 -18.81
C GLN A 255 -13.20 28.80 -17.91
N ALA A 256 -14.43 28.65 -18.42
CA ALA A 256 -15.53 28.03 -17.69
C ALA A 256 -15.25 26.56 -17.34
N VAL A 257 -14.65 25.80 -18.27
CA VAL A 257 -14.22 24.42 -18.02
C VAL A 257 -13.11 24.38 -16.96
N TYR A 258 -12.11 25.25 -17.06
CA TYR A 258 -11.03 25.33 -16.06
C TYR A 258 -11.57 25.64 -14.66
N GLU A 259 -12.49 26.59 -14.54
CA GLU A 259 -13.14 26.95 -13.28
C GLU A 259 -14.02 25.81 -12.73
N ALA A 260 -14.73 25.09 -13.60
CA ALA A 260 -15.51 23.92 -13.20
C ALA A 260 -14.61 22.79 -12.67
N ILE A 261 -13.49 22.51 -13.34
CA ILE A 261 -12.49 21.54 -12.86
C ILE A 261 -11.90 21.97 -11.52
N THR A 262 -11.57 23.25 -11.37
CA THR A 262 -11.02 23.81 -10.12
C THR A 262 -12.02 23.68 -8.97
N ARG A 263 -13.32 23.91 -9.23
CA ARG A 263 -14.38 23.68 -8.23
C ARG A 263 -14.48 22.21 -7.83
N MET A 264 -14.41 21.27 -8.78
CA MET A 264 -14.43 19.84 -8.50
C MET A 264 -13.21 19.40 -7.67
N LEU A 265 -12.02 19.95 -7.95
CA LEU A 265 -10.81 19.69 -7.17
C LEU A 265 -10.93 20.15 -5.70
N ALA A 266 -11.76 21.16 -5.42
CA ALA A 266 -11.98 21.68 -4.06
C ALA A 266 -12.97 20.86 -3.23
N MET A 267 -13.55 19.78 -3.78
CA MET A 267 -14.54 18.95 -3.10
C MET A 267 -14.23 17.46 -3.21
N SER A 268 -14.85 16.66 -2.34
CA SER A 268 -14.76 15.20 -2.41
C SER A 268 -15.40 14.68 -3.72
N PRO A 269 -14.78 13.73 -4.44
CA PRO A 269 -15.36 13.10 -5.63
C PRO A 269 -16.76 12.54 -5.44
N ALA A 270 -17.11 12.10 -4.24
CA ALA A 270 -18.46 11.65 -3.87
C ALA A 270 -19.55 12.63 -4.31
N ARG A 271 -19.29 13.94 -4.16
CA ARG A 271 -20.30 14.99 -4.35
C ARG A 271 -20.70 15.22 -5.80
N PHE A 272 -19.86 14.82 -6.74
CA PHE A 272 -20.09 15.10 -8.15
C PHE A 272 -20.09 13.85 -9.04
N LEU A 273 -19.70 12.68 -8.52
CA LEU A 273 -19.76 11.42 -9.24
C LEU A 273 -21.10 10.68 -9.08
N ASP A 274 -21.87 10.95 -8.02
CA ASP A 274 -23.20 10.35 -7.83
C ASP A 274 -24.27 11.07 -8.66
N LEU A 275 -24.34 10.71 -9.94
CA LEU A 275 -25.53 10.95 -10.74
C LEU A 275 -26.68 10.08 -10.22
N GLY A 276 -27.86 10.69 -10.00
CA GLY A 276 -29.08 9.93 -9.72
C GLY A 276 -29.39 8.92 -10.82
N GLU A 277 -30.14 7.85 -10.50
CA GLU A 277 -30.48 6.75 -11.43
C GLU A 277 -31.19 7.22 -12.72
N GLU A 278 -31.71 8.45 -12.74
CA GLU A 278 -32.44 9.06 -13.86
C GLU A 278 -31.56 9.77 -14.90
N THR A 279 -30.24 9.80 -14.74
CA THR A 279 -29.37 10.52 -15.69
C THR A 279 -29.10 9.69 -16.93
N GLU A 280 -29.52 10.16 -18.10
CA GLU A 280 -29.14 9.55 -19.38
C GLU A 280 -27.62 9.50 -19.53
N LEU A 281 -27.10 8.28 -19.65
CA LEU A 281 -25.68 8.07 -19.89
C LEU A 281 -25.34 8.59 -21.28
N ARG A 282 -24.40 9.53 -21.35
CA ARG A 282 -23.85 9.96 -22.64
C ARG A 282 -23.22 8.75 -23.31
N ALA A 283 -23.38 8.62 -24.62
CA ALA A 283 -22.76 7.55 -25.39
C ALA A 283 -21.24 7.75 -25.41
N TRP A 284 -20.55 7.10 -24.47
CA TRP A 284 -19.10 6.96 -24.48
C TRP A 284 -18.73 5.69 -25.23
N ASP A 285 -17.65 5.76 -26.00
CA ASP A 285 -17.10 4.60 -26.68
C ASP A 285 -16.74 3.52 -25.64
N GLN A 286 -17.23 2.30 -25.87
CA GLN A 286 -17.04 1.17 -24.97
C GLN A 286 -15.63 0.60 -25.06
N ASP A 287 -14.98 0.81 -26.20
CA ASP A 287 -13.74 0.16 -26.56
C ASP A 287 -12.51 1.06 -26.31
N LYS A 288 -12.75 2.30 -25.85
CA LYS A 288 -11.70 3.28 -25.59
C LYS A 288 -11.66 3.71 -24.11
N PRO A 289 -10.49 3.66 -23.44
CA PRO A 289 -10.35 4.09 -22.06
C PRO A 289 -10.60 5.60 -21.95
N CYS A 290 -11.66 5.99 -21.23
CA CYS A 290 -12.03 7.38 -21.08
C CYS A 290 -11.27 8.06 -19.92
N THR A 291 -10.66 9.20 -20.20
CA THR A 291 -9.93 10.04 -19.25
C THR A 291 -10.55 11.43 -19.15
N VAL A 292 -10.27 12.18 -18.08
CA VAL A 292 -10.80 13.56 -17.93
C VAL A 292 -10.40 14.44 -19.11
N ILE A 293 -9.19 14.25 -19.64
CA ILE A 293 -8.71 14.99 -20.80
C ILE A 293 -9.56 14.71 -22.06
N GLU A 294 -10.01 13.47 -22.25
CA GLU A 294 -10.92 13.12 -23.35
C GLU A 294 -12.33 13.67 -23.15
N ILE A 295 -12.80 13.75 -21.91
CA ILE A 295 -14.06 14.41 -21.57
C ILE A 295 -13.97 15.89 -21.94
N VAL A 296 -12.88 16.57 -21.56
CA VAL A 296 -12.65 17.98 -21.89
C VAL A 296 -12.63 18.19 -23.41
N ARG A 297 -11.92 17.34 -24.17
CA ARG A 297 -11.94 17.38 -25.65
C ARG A 297 -13.36 17.25 -26.20
N SER A 298 -14.12 16.29 -25.69
CA SER A 298 -15.48 16.01 -26.12
C SER A 298 -16.46 17.15 -25.83
N VAL A 299 -16.28 17.86 -24.70
CA VAL A 299 -17.15 18.99 -24.31
C VAL A 299 -16.78 20.26 -25.09
N LEU A 300 -15.49 20.53 -25.29
CA LEU A 300 -15.02 21.72 -26.01
C LEU A 300 -14.97 21.55 -27.53
N GLY A 301 -15.20 20.34 -28.06
CA GLY A 301 -15.09 20.06 -29.49
C GLY A 301 -13.65 20.17 -30.03
N ILE A 302 -12.65 19.89 -29.19
CA ILE A 302 -11.23 20.01 -29.55
C ILE A 302 -10.71 18.66 -30.07
N GLU A 303 -10.33 18.61 -31.33
CA GLU A 303 -9.68 17.43 -31.94
C GLU A 303 -8.14 17.44 -31.78
N ASN A 304 -7.55 18.62 -31.59
CA ASN A 304 -6.09 18.85 -31.56
C ASN A 304 -5.55 19.04 -30.13
N ASP A 305 -4.42 19.74 -30.01
CA ASP A 305 -3.77 20.04 -28.73
C ASP A 305 -4.64 20.89 -27.81
N ILE A 306 -4.75 20.43 -26.56
CA ILE A 306 -5.46 21.14 -25.49
C ILE A 306 -4.47 22.12 -24.84
N PRO A 307 -4.91 23.33 -24.45
CA PRO A 307 -4.06 24.23 -23.67
C PRO A 307 -3.48 23.54 -22.44
N GLN A 308 -2.17 23.71 -22.20
CA GLN A 308 -1.44 23.03 -21.13
C GLN A 308 -2.12 23.19 -19.75
N GLN A 309 -2.59 24.40 -19.44
CA GLN A 309 -3.31 24.68 -18.18
C GLN A 309 -4.55 23.80 -17.99
N LEU A 310 -5.30 23.51 -19.07
CA LEU A 310 -6.47 22.63 -19.03
C LEU A 310 -6.05 21.16 -18.96
N ALA A 311 -4.99 20.77 -19.65
CA ALA A 311 -4.44 19.42 -19.58
C ALA A 311 -3.97 19.09 -18.14
N ASP A 312 -3.20 19.98 -17.52
CA ASP A 312 -2.71 19.84 -16.15
C ASP A 312 -3.88 19.78 -15.14
N ALA A 313 -4.90 20.63 -15.32
CA ALA A 313 -6.10 20.61 -14.48
C ALA A 313 -6.90 19.29 -14.63
N ALA A 314 -7.04 18.80 -15.87
CA ALA A 314 -7.72 17.53 -16.16
C ALA A 314 -6.97 16.34 -15.54
N GLU A 315 -5.64 16.30 -15.66
CA GLU A 315 -4.81 15.26 -15.03
C GLU A 315 -4.91 15.31 -13.50
N ARG A 316 -4.86 16.50 -12.90
CA ARG A 316 -5.06 16.66 -11.45
C ARG A 316 -6.43 16.17 -11.00
N LEU A 317 -7.49 16.44 -11.77
CA LEU A 317 -8.83 15.95 -11.45
C LEU A 317 -8.92 14.43 -11.58
N TYR A 318 -8.30 13.86 -12.61
CA TYR A 318 -8.20 12.40 -12.75
C TYR A 318 -7.51 11.77 -11.53
N LEU A 319 -6.33 12.27 -11.14
CA LEU A 319 -5.60 11.78 -9.98
C LEU A 319 -6.39 11.96 -8.69
N HIS A 320 -7.06 13.10 -8.49
CA HIS A 320 -7.94 13.36 -7.35
C HIS A 320 -9.07 12.34 -7.25
N ILE A 321 -9.66 11.95 -8.38
CA ILE A 321 -10.69 10.91 -8.44
C ILE A 321 -10.10 9.54 -8.09
N ILE A 322 -9.06 9.07 -8.79
CA ILE A 322 -8.53 7.72 -8.61
C ILE A 322 -8.00 7.51 -7.18
N THR A 323 -7.29 8.50 -6.64
CA THR A 323 -6.69 8.41 -5.30
C THR A 323 -7.70 8.53 -4.16
N ALA A 324 -8.87 9.16 -4.37
CA ALA A 324 -9.93 9.21 -3.36
C ALA A 324 -10.48 7.81 -3.01
N PHE A 325 -10.35 6.86 -3.92
CA PHE A 325 -10.68 5.46 -3.71
C PHE A 325 -9.45 4.64 -3.30
N GLY A 326 -8.39 5.26 -2.75
CA GLY A 326 -7.16 4.66 -2.22
C GLY A 326 -6.70 3.38 -2.90
N ASN A 327 -6.27 2.37 -2.14
CA ASN A 327 -5.69 1.14 -2.68
C ASN A 327 -6.48 -0.11 -2.26
N VAL A 328 -6.43 -1.15 -3.09
CA VAL A 328 -6.90 -2.50 -2.79
C VAL A 328 -5.68 -3.39 -2.71
N VAL A 329 -5.61 -4.17 -1.64
CA VAL A 329 -4.47 -5.04 -1.33
C VAL A 329 -4.94 -6.49 -1.44
N ILE A 330 -4.25 -7.27 -2.27
CA ILE A 330 -4.56 -8.68 -2.52
C ILE A 330 -3.28 -9.47 -2.30
N THR A 331 -3.29 -10.51 -1.47
CA THR A 331 -2.11 -11.35 -1.27
C THR A 331 -1.77 -12.11 -2.56
N HIS A 332 -0.48 -12.38 -2.77
CA HIS A 332 -0.06 -13.28 -3.84
C HIS A 332 -0.68 -14.66 -3.65
N TYR A 333 -0.68 -15.16 -2.40
CA TYR A 333 -1.20 -16.48 -2.06
C TYR A 333 -2.68 -16.65 -2.46
N PHE A 334 -3.52 -15.63 -2.24
CA PHE A 334 -4.92 -15.68 -2.69
C PHE A 334 -5.03 -15.92 -4.19
N LEU A 335 -4.29 -15.15 -4.99
CA LEU A 335 -4.37 -15.19 -6.45
C LEU A 335 -3.73 -16.45 -7.05
N THR A 336 -2.61 -16.91 -6.47
CA THR A 336 -1.81 -18.00 -7.05
C THR A 336 -2.14 -19.37 -6.48
N THR A 337 -2.70 -19.43 -5.26
CA THR A 337 -2.85 -20.69 -4.51
C THR A 337 -4.29 -20.86 -4.03
N ALA A 338 -4.80 -19.98 -3.17
CA ALA A 338 -6.09 -20.22 -2.51
C ALA A 338 -7.28 -20.21 -3.48
N ALA A 339 -7.41 -19.17 -4.32
CA ALA A 339 -8.52 -19.10 -5.27
C ALA A 339 -8.49 -20.23 -6.31
N PRO A 340 -7.32 -20.58 -6.91
CA PRO A 340 -7.22 -21.75 -7.79
C PRO A 340 -7.52 -23.08 -7.09
N ALA A 341 -6.94 -23.34 -5.91
CA ALA A 341 -7.11 -24.61 -5.19
C ALA A 341 -8.57 -24.85 -4.77
N MET A 342 -9.29 -23.80 -4.42
CA MET A 342 -10.71 -23.87 -4.08
C MET A 342 -11.63 -23.84 -5.30
N GLY A 343 -11.08 -23.74 -6.52
CA GLY A 343 -11.87 -23.67 -7.75
C GLY A 343 -12.77 -22.45 -7.84
N LEU A 344 -12.37 -21.32 -7.23
CA LEU A 344 -13.17 -20.09 -7.26
C LEU A 344 -13.30 -19.56 -8.69
N THR A 345 -14.53 -19.26 -9.09
CA THR A 345 -14.78 -18.55 -10.34
C THR A 345 -14.35 -17.09 -10.24
N HIS A 346 -14.04 -16.42 -11.36
CA HIS A 346 -13.69 -14.99 -11.35
C HIS A 346 -14.70 -14.12 -10.59
N PRO A 347 -16.03 -14.27 -10.79
CA PRO A 347 -17.01 -13.52 -10.01
C PRO A 347 -16.95 -13.79 -8.50
N GLN A 348 -16.72 -15.04 -8.07
CA GLN A 348 -16.58 -15.36 -6.63
C GLN A 348 -15.32 -14.70 -6.04
N ALA A 349 -14.17 -14.83 -6.71
CA ALA A 349 -12.92 -14.25 -6.24
C ALA A 349 -13.00 -12.72 -6.11
N TRP A 350 -13.59 -12.04 -7.10
CA TRP A 350 -13.76 -10.59 -7.04
C TRP A 350 -14.82 -10.15 -6.03
N ALA A 351 -15.88 -10.92 -5.80
CA ALA A 351 -16.82 -10.63 -4.72
C ALA A 351 -16.13 -10.68 -3.34
N ILE A 352 -15.27 -11.67 -3.11
CA ILE A 352 -14.46 -11.78 -1.87
C ILE A 352 -13.52 -10.58 -1.75
N ILE A 353 -12.78 -10.23 -2.81
CA ILE A 353 -11.86 -9.06 -2.80
C ILE A 353 -12.63 -7.77 -2.49
N MET A 354 -13.79 -7.55 -3.13
CA MET A 354 -14.60 -6.34 -2.95
C MET A 354 -15.22 -6.25 -1.55
N LEU A 355 -15.59 -7.39 -0.96
CA LEU A 355 -16.09 -7.45 0.43
C LEU A 355 -14.96 -7.25 1.44
N ARG A 356 -13.77 -7.81 1.21
CA ARG A 356 -12.56 -7.56 2.02
C ARG A 356 -12.18 -6.08 2.03
N ASP A 357 -12.22 -5.41 0.88
CA ASP A 357 -11.96 -3.96 0.76
C ASP A 357 -13.04 -3.11 1.46
N ARG A 358 -14.28 -3.61 1.60
CA ARG A 358 -15.41 -2.89 2.24
C ARG A 358 -15.67 -3.29 3.68
N CYS A 359 -14.77 -4.06 4.29
CA CYS A 359 -14.86 -4.40 5.71
C CYS A 359 -14.84 -3.13 6.57
N TRP A 360 -15.63 -3.12 7.65
CA TRP A 360 -15.79 -1.95 8.48
C TRP A 360 -14.47 -1.60 9.18
N PHE A 361 -14.15 -0.31 9.17
CA PHE A 361 -12.96 0.21 9.82
C PHE A 361 -13.35 1.33 10.77
N ASP A 362 -13.02 1.16 12.04
CA ASP A 362 -13.18 2.21 13.03
C ASP A 362 -11.98 3.15 12.97
N HIS A 363 -12.20 4.37 12.47
CA HIS A 363 -11.14 5.37 12.36
C HIS A 363 -10.68 5.94 13.71
N GLN A 364 -11.47 5.83 14.78
CA GLN A 364 -11.10 6.30 16.11
C GLN A 364 -10.18 5.29 16.79
N THR A 365 -10.58 4.02 16.81
CA THR A 365 -9.80 2.95 17.44
C THR A 365 -8.74 2.34 16.50
N ARG A 366 -8.77 2.69 15.21
CA ARG A 366 -7.96 2.10 14.12
C ARG A 366 -8.15 0.59 13.99
N THR A 367 -9.34 0.10 14.33
CA THR A 367 -9.65 -1.34 14.31
C THR A 367 -10.38 -1.68 13.01
N GLN A 368 -9.84 -2.64 12.26
CA GLN A 368 -10.56 -3.26 11.16
C GLN A 368 -11.38 -4.44 11.68
N TYR A 369 -12.65 -4.48 11.32
CA TYR A 369 -13.56 -5.55 11.71
C TYR A 369 -13.81 -6.50 10.55
N ASN A 370 -14.06 -7.75 10.89
CA ASN A 370 -14.30 -8.84 9.93
C ASN A 370 -15.75 -8.85 9.42
N TYR A 371 -16.35 -7.69 9.19
CA TYR A 371 -17.68 -7.60 8.56
C TYR A 371 -17.79 -6.39 7.65
N ALA A 372 -18.53 -6.54 6.56
CA ALA A 372 -18.86 -5.48 5.61
C ALA A 372 -20.37 -5.18 5.67
N ILE A 373 -20.72 -3.90 5.77
CA ILE A 373 -22.12 -3.44 5.68
C ILE A 373 -22.36 -3.03 4.22
N VAL A 374 -23.27 -3.72 3.54
CA VAL A 374 -23.51 -3.52 2.11
C VAL A 374 -24.92 -2.98 1.87
N PRO A 375 -25.08 -1.69 1.51
CA PRO A 375 -26.35 -1.14 1.06
C PRO A 375 -26.86 -1.88 -0.18
N GLY A 376 -28.13 -2.26 -0.19
CA GLY A 376 -28.74 -3.14 -1.21
C GLY A 376 -28.41 -4.63 -1.01
N GLY A 377 -27.56 -4.96 -0.02
CA GLY A 377 -27.28 -6.31 0.41
C GLY A 377 -26.77 -7.23 -0.69
N VAL A 378 -27.29 -8.45 -0.73
CA VAL A 378 -26.95 -9.46 -1.76
C VAL A 378 -27.15 -8.92 -3.18
N ARG A 379 -28.15 -8.05 -3.42
CA ARG A 379 -28.40 -7.49 -4.76
C ARG A 379 -27.22 -6.65 -5.25
N SER A 380 -26.61 -5.88 -4.36
CA SER A 380 -25.46 -5.04 -4.71
C SER A 380 -24.21 -5.88 -4.95
N VAL A 381 -23.96 -6.90 -4.12
CA VAL A 381 -22.86 -7.86 -4.37
C VAL A 381 -23.02 -8.54 -5.73
N ALA A 382 -24.25 -8.94 -6.07
CA ALA A 382 -24.54 -9.56 -7.37
C ALA A 382 -24.28 -8.60 -8.54
N SER A 383 -24.69 -7.34 -8.40
CA SER A 383 -24.46 -6.29 -9.40
C SER A 383 -22.97 -6.05 -9.64
N TRP A 384 -22.17 -6.00 -8.57
CA TRP A 384 -20.73 -5.74 -8.66
C TRP A 384 -19.96 -6.74 -9.50
N VAL A 385 -20.37 -8.00 -9.51
CA VAL A 385 -19.66 -9.06 -10.23
C VAL A 385 -20.45 -9.56 -11.45
N GLY A 386 -21.52 -8.85 -11.83
CA GLY A 386 -22.30 -9.14 -13.03
C GLY A 386 -23.07 -10.47 -12.98
N VAL A 387 -23.57 -10.86 -11.80
CA VAL A 387 -24.34 -12.10 -11.62
C VAL A 387 -25.72 -11.83 -11.04
N THR A 388 -26.55 -12.88 -10.96
CA THR A 388 -27.89 -12.76 -10.37
C THR A 388 -27.85 -12.90 -8.85
N ARG A 389 -28.84 -12.31 -8.15
CA ARG A 389 -29.03 -12.52 -6.71
C ARG A 389 -29.10 -14.01 -6.34
N LYS A 390 -29.77 -14.81 -7.16
CA LYS A 390 -29.90 -16.27 -6.96
C LYS A 390 -28.53 -16.96 -7.00
N THR A 391 -27.63 -16.49 -7.86
CA THR A 391 -26.27 -17.00 -7.97
C THR A 391 -25.48 -16.74 -6.68
N ILE A 392 -25.54 -15.53 -6.11
CA ILE A 392 -24.87 -15.22 -4.84
C ILE A 392 -25.43 -16.08 -3.70
N ASN A 393 -26.76 -16.20 -3.60
CA ASN A 393 -27.38 -17.04 -2.57
C ASN A 393 -26.91 -18.49 -2.65
N ASN A 394 -26.78 -19.05 -3.86
CA ASN A 394 -26.22 -20.39 -4.04
C ASN A 394 -24.74 -20.45 -3.58
N TRP A 395 -23.92 -19.45 -3.88
CA TRP A 395 -22.54 -19.43 -3.37
C TRP A 395 -22.45 -19.42 -1.85
N LEU A 396 -23.37 -18.70 -1.18
CA LEU A 396 -23.46 -18.67 0.28
C LEU A 396 -23.86 -20.02 0.90
N GLU A 397 -24.20 -21.03 0.11
CA GLU A 397 -24.43 -22.41 0.58
C GLU A 397 -23.22 -23.32 0.34
N LYS A 398 -22.24 -22.87 -0.45
CA LYS A 398 -21.10 -23.68 -0.88
C LYS A 398 -19.88 -23.48 0.01
N PRO A 399 -19.18 -24.56 0.40
CA PRO A 399 -18.05 -24.48 1.33
C PRO A 399 -16.91 -23.59 0.80
N GLU A 400 -16.69 -23.59 -0.52
CA GLU A 400 -15.59 -22.83 -1.11
C GLU A 400 -15.74 -21.31 -0.96
N PHE A 401 -16.97 -20.79 -0.98
CA PHE A 401 -17.24 -19.37 -0.81
C PHE A 401 -17.52 -19.02 0.67
N LEU A 402 -18.21 -19.91 1.38
CA LEU A 402 -18.54 -19.78 2.81
C LEU A 402 -17.30 -19.64 3.71
N HIS A 403 -16.17 -20.22 3.31
CA HIS A 403 -14.91 -20.06 4.02
C HIS A 403 -14.50 -18.58 4.14
N PHE A 404 -14.81 -17.78 3.11
CA PHE A 404 -14.43 -16.37 3.04
C PHE A 404 -15.55 -15.42 3.44
N VAL A 405 -16.80 -15.74 3.10
CA VAL A 405 -17.91 -14.81 3.24
C VAL A 405 -19.14 -15.53 3.78
N ARG A 406 -19.74 -14.97 4.84
CA ARG A 406 -21.02 -15.43 5.40
C ARG A 406 -21.99 -14.25 5.46
N LEU A 407 -23.25 -14.50 5.12
CA LEU A 407 -24.31 -13.52 5.30
C LEU A 407 -24.86 -13.65 6.73
N GLU A 408 -24.68 -12.62 7.54
CA GLU A 408 -25.18 -12.60 8.92
C GLU A 408 -26.66 -12.21 8.97
N GLY A 409 -27.08 -11.28 8.12
CA GLY A 409 -28.47 -10.82 8.05
C GLY A 409 -28.60 -9.31 7.81
N PRO A 410 -29.80 -8.75 7.96
CA PRO A 410 -30.06 -7.34 7.72
C PRO A 410 -29.41 -6.46 8.80
N ALA A 411 -28.76 -5.38 8.37
CA ALA A 411 -28.05 -4.46 9.26
C ALA A 411 -28.98 -3.80 10.31
N LYS A 412 -30.26 -3.62 9.96
CA LYS A 412 -31.28 -3.07 10.86
C LYS A 412 -31.48 -3.89 12.14
N GLU A 413 -31.30 -5.20 12.06
CA GLU A 413 -31.52 -6.13 13.17
C GLU A 413 -30.23 -6.38 13.98
N LEU A 414 -29.08 -6.29 13.32
CA LEU A 414 -27.78 -6.69 13.89
C LEU A 414 -27.00 -5.54 14.54
N LEU A 415 -27.28 -4.28 14.17
CA LEU A 415 -26.51 -3.12 14.62
C LEU A 415 -27.33 -2.24 15.57
N GLU A 416 -26.71 -1.70 16.63
CA GLU A 416 -27.37 -0.81 17.61
C GLU A 416 -27.96 0.47 16.98
N ASN A 417 -27.42 0.90 15.83
CA ASN A 417 -27.91 2.01 15.00
C ASN A 417 -28.40 1.51 13.63
N GLY A 418 -28.97 0.31 13.58
CA GLY A 418 -29.37 -0.36 12.35
C GLY A 418 -30.42 0.38 11.52
N GLU A 419 -31.21 1.27 12.13
CA GLU A 419 -32.19 2.11 11.42
C GLU A 419 -31.55 3.04 10.38
N TYR A 420 -30.28 3.41 10.52
CA TYR A 420 -29.55 4.20 9.52
C TYR A 420 -29.18 3.40 8.26
N TRP A 421 -29.26 2.07 8.35
CA TRP A 421 -28.85 1.14 7.31
C TRP A 421 -30.05 0.39 6.73
N GLU A 422 -31.15 1.13 6.47
CA GLU A 422 -32.32 0.55 5.84
C GLU A 422 -31.92 -0.05 4.47
N ASN A 423 -32.34 -1.29 4.23
CA ASN A 423 -32.00 -2.07 3.04
C ASN A 423 -30.52 -2.44 2.89
N ALA A 424 -29.75 -2.55 3.97
CA ALA A 424 -28.40 -3.11 3.95
C ALA A 424 -28.32 -4.48 4.61
N ASP A 425 -27.42 -5.33 4.11
CA ASP A 425 -27.06 -6.61 4.74
C ASP A 425 -25.64 -6.54 5.31
N VAL A 426 -25.42 -7.28 6.41
CA VAL A 426 -24.11 -7.47 7.02
C VAL A 426 -23.52 -8.80 6.56
N PHE A 427 -22.31 -8.74 6.02
CA PHE A 427 -21.54 -9.91 5.63
C PHE A 427 -20.34 -10.05 6.56
N TRP A 428 -20.18 -11.20 7.21
CA TRP A 428 -18.92 -11.54 7.86
C TRP A 428 -17.90 -11.95 6.80
N VAL A 429 -16.66 -11.48 6.93
CA VAL A 429 -15.59 -11.65 5.94
C VAL A 429 -14.32 -12.14 6.61
N ASN A 430 -13.82 -13.28 6.14
CA ASN A 430 -12.55 -13.83 6.60
C ASN A 430 -11.37 -13.22 5.83
N HIS A 431 -10.45 -12.60 6.56
CA HIS A 431 -9.20 -12.08 6.02
C HIS A 431 -8.08 -13.14 5.97
N GLN A 432 -8.20 -14.24 6.72
CA GLN A 432 -7.23 -15.33 6.69
C GLN A 432 -7.54 -16.28 5.53
N GLU A 433 -6.50 -16.67 4.81
CA GLU A 433 -6.59 -17.63 3.71
C GLU A 433 -6.43 -19.08 4.20
N PRO A 434 -7.17 -20.04 3.61
CA PRO A 434 -7.00 -21.44 3.95
C PRO A 434 -5.61 -21.92 3.52
N LEU A 435 -4.97 -22.70 4.38
CA LEU A 435 -3.72 -23.38 4.05
C LEU A 435 -4.02 -24.68 3.29
N PHE A 436 -3.16 -25.03 2.34
CA PHE A 436 -3.27 -26.24 1.55
C PHE A 436 -1.99 -27.05 1.73
N ASP A 437 -2.13 -28.33 2.10
CA ASP A 437 -0.99 -29.23 2.20
C ASP A 437 -0.27 -29.29 0.84
N ASN A 438 1.04 -29.09 0.86
CA ASN A 438 1.90 -28.94 -0.32
C ASN A 438 1.91 -30.15 -1.28
N ASP A 439 1.24 -31.26 -0.96
CA ASP A 439 1.19 -32.45 -1.81
C ASP A 439 0.29 -32.31 -3.05
N ASN A 440 -0.50 -31.23 -3.16
CA ASN A 440 -1.36 -30.97 -4.33
C ASN A 440 -1.30 -29.52 -4.81
N SER A 441 -0.12 -28.91 -4.82
CA SER A 441 0.07 -27.65 -5.54
C SER A 441 -0.03 -27.91 -7.06
N PRO A 442 -0.95 -27.28 -7.81
CA PRO A 442 -1.04 -27.45 -9.26
C PRO A 442 0.16 -26.86 -10.02
N ALA A 443 1.17 -26.34 -9.31
CA ALA A 443 2.30 -25.60 -9.85
C ALA A 443 3.36 -26.49 -10.53
N ASP A 444 3.36 -27.81 -10.32
CA ASP A 444 4.43 -28.70 -10.82
C ASP A 444 4.04 -29.65 -11.96
N THR A 445 2.87 -29.50 -12.59
CA THR A 445 2.56 -30.22 -13.86
C THR A 445 3.02 -29.48 -15.12
N ALA A 446 4.05 -28.65 -14.98
CA ALA A 446 4.83 -28.12 -16.10
C ALA A 446 6.28 -28.62 -16.01
N SER A 447 6.49 -29.91 -15.75
CA SER A 447 7.76 -30.59 -16.01
C SER A 447 7.70 -31.31 -17.36
N GLU A 448 8.72 -31.02 -18.14
CA GLU A 448 9.11 -31.59 -19.43
C GLU A 448 9.04 -33.12 -19.42
N ASP A 449 8.21 -33.71 -20.29
CA ASP A 449 8.49 -34.99 -20.95
C ASP A 449 7.35 -35.34 -21.93
N ALA A 450 7.56 -34.99 -23.20
CA ALA A 450 6.96 -35.71 -24.33
C ALA A 450 7.74 -35.36 -25.59
N VAL A 451 8.80 -36.14 -25.83
CA VAL A 451 9.47 -36.27 -27.12
C VAL A 451 8.42 -36.60 -28.18
N ILE A 452 8.31 -35.72 -29.18
CA ILE A 452 7.50 -35.94 -30.37
C ILE A 452 8.17 -37.06 -31.19
N GLN A 453 7.57 -38.24 -31.20
CA GLN A 453 7.64 -39.13 -32.34
C GLN A 453 6.23 -39.24 -32.92
N GLY A 454 6.13 -38.93 -34.20
CA GLY A 454 4.87 -38.98 -34.93
C GLY A 454 4.41 -40.41 -35.17
N GLU A 455 3.11 -40.56 -35.39
CA GLU A 455 2.56 -41.28 -36.53
C GLU A 455 1.03 -41.17 -36.52
N ASP A 456 0.49 -41.59 -37.63
CA ASP A 456 -0.74 -41.22 -38.30
C ASP A 456 -2.04 -41.78 -37.69
N GLU A 457 -3.13 -41.18 -38.18
CA GLU A 457 -4.40 -41.85 -38.53
C GLU A 457 -5.50 -42.21 -37.49
N THR A 458 -6.70 -41.73 -37.86
CA THR A 458 -8.05 -42.34 -37.70
C THR A 458 -8.86 -42.20 -36.40
N ARG A 459 -9.69 -41.13 -36.40
CA ARG A 459 -11.16 -41.18 -36.47
C ARG A 459 -11.89 -42.40 -35.84
N GLU A 460 -12.50 -42.25 -34.65
CA GLU A 460 -13.88 -42.75 -34.42
C GLU A 460 -14.59 -42.14 -33.19
N LYS A 461 -15.90 -41.93 -33.35
CA LYS A 461 -16.87 -41.45 -32.36
C LYS A 461 -17.29 -42.61 -31.45
N VAL A 462 -17.52 -42.38 -30.14
CA VAL A 462 -18.68 -42.94 -29.42
C VAL A 462 -19.02 -42.04 -28.21
N ARG A 463 -20.29 -41.62 -28.13
CA ARG A 463 -20.98 -41.12 -26.93
C ARG A 463 -21.32 -42.31 -26.03
N HIS A 464 -21.27 -42.18 -24.70
CA HIS A 464 -22.33 -42.60 -23.78
C HIS A 464 -21.95 -42.36 -22.30
N GLU A 465 -22.75 -41.56 -21.62
CA GLU A 465 -23.08 -41.66 -20.18
C GLU A 465 -24.41 -42.44 -20.06
N PRO A 466 -24.93 -42.82 -18.86
CA PRO A 466 -24.41 -42.69 -17.49
C PRO A 466 -24.64 -43.96 -16.59
N GLU A 467 -24.43 -43.76 -15.28
CA GLU A 467 -24.92 -44.52 -14.10
C GLU A 467 -24.13 -45.75 -13.58
N LYS A 468 -23.61 -45.64 -12.33
CA LYS A 468 -24.25 -46.27 -11.15
C LYS A 468 -23.56 -45.97 -9.82
N VAL A 469 -24.40 -45.63 -8.86
CA VAL A 469 -24.19 -45.55 -7.41
C VAL A 469 -23.70 -46.88 -6.83
N ARG A 470 -22.76 -46.83 -5.88
CA ARG A 470 -22.67 -47.82 -4.79
C ARG A 470 -22.35 -47.15 -3.45
N HIS A 471 -23.22 -47.41 -2.49
CA HIS A 471 -23.07 -47.14 -1.07
C HIS A 471 -22.10 -48.14 -0.43
N GLY A 472 -21.39 -47.71 0.62
CA GLY A 472 -20.65 -48.57 1.54
C GLY A 472 -20.48 -47.89 2.89
N ASN A 473 -21.38 -48.21 3.81
CA ASN A 473 -21.38 -47.82 5.22
C ASN A 473 -20.15 -48.35 5.98
N GLY A 474 -19.67 -47.54 6.94
CA GLY A 474 -18.71 -47.92 7.98
C GLY A 474 -18.69 -46.91 9.11
N LYS A 475 -19.65 -47.04 10.04
CA LYS A 475 -19.72 -46.46 11.40
C LYS A 475 -18.40 -46.71 12.15
N ASN A 476 -17.99 -46.06 13.24
CA ASN A 476 -18.32 -44.91 14.09
C ASN A 476 -17.24 -45.02 15.18
N GLU A 477 -16.57 -43.95 15.60
CA GLU A 477 -16.25 -43.76 17.02
C GLU A 477 -16.42 -42.29 17.39
N THR A 478 -16.99 -42.10 18.57
CA THR A 478 -17.62 -40.88 19.08
C THR A 478 -16.84 -40.44 20.30
N GLN A 479 -16.43 -39.18 20.38
CA GLN A 479 -16.64 -38.21 21.48
C GLN A 479 -15.42 -37.28 21.58
N GLY A 480 -15.54 -36.00 21.92
CA GLY A 480 -16.70 -35.27 22.44
C GLY A 480 -16.63 -33.79 22.09
N GLY A 481 -17.80 -33.26 21.76
CA GLY A 481 -18.01 -31.83 21.62
C GLY A 481 -17.95 -31.11 22.97
N LYS A 482 -17.43 -29.90 22.95
CA LYS A 482 -17.94 -28.82 23.77
C LYS A 482 -18.61 -27.82 22.84
N ASN A 483 -19.94 -27.84 22.85
CA ASN A 483 -20.75 -26.73 22.39
C ASN A 483 -20.47 -25.53 23.30
N GLU A 484 -19.74 -24.53 22.82
CA GLU A 484 -19.91 -23.16 23.31
C GLU A 484 -20.97 -22.50 22.43
N THR A 485 -22.23 -22.61 22.85
CA THR A 485 -23.26 -21.63 22.50
C THR A 485 -22.84 -20.31 23.12
N ARG A 486 -22.26 -19.41 22.32
CA ARG A 486 -22.09 -18.00 22.72
C ARG A 486 -23.30 -17.22 22.22
N GLU A 487 -24.06 -16.69 23.17
CA GLU A 487 -25.04 -15.64 22.92
C GLU A 487 -24.36 -14.46 22.20
N PRO A 488 -25.02 -13.78 21.25
CA PRO A 488 -24.45 -12.62 20.58
C PRO A 488 -24.25 -11.51 21.61
N GLU A 489 -22.98 -11.19 21.87
CA GLU A 489 -22.58 -10.09 22.72
C GLU A 489 -23.04 -8.77 22.08
N LYS A 490 -23.93 -8.03 22.75
CA LYS A 490 -24.41 -6.73 22.28
C LYS A 490 -23.23 -5.77 22.15
N VAL A 491 -22.95 -5.37 20.91
CA VAL A 491 -21.83 -4.49 20.53
C VAL A 491 -22.16 -3.05 20.91
N ARG A 492 -21.69 -2.58 22.07
CA ARG A 492 -21.84 -1.19 22.51
C ARG A 492 -21.04 -0.24 21.62
N HIS A 493 -21.71 0.74 21.00
CA HIS A 493 -21.03 1.85 20.34
C HIS A 493 -21.15 3.16 21.14
N GLU A 494 -20.00 3.71 21.57
CA GLU A 494 -19.91 5.14 21.86
C GLU A 494 -19.86 5.92 20.55
N THR A 495 -20.57 7.04 20.50
CA THR A 495 -20.96 7.78 19.30
C THR A 495 -19.77 8.34 18.50
N GLY A 496 -19.28 7.58 17.52
CA GLY A 496 -18.46 8.07 16.41
C GLY A 496 -19.34 8.55 15.26
N LYS A 497 -19.37 9.86 15.00
CA LYS A 497 -20.15 10.50 13.93
C LYS A 497 -19.66 10.06 12.54
N SER A 498 -20.48 9.32 11.80
CA SER A 498 -20.36 9.23 10.33
C SER A 498 -21.27 10.27 9.69
N GLU A 499 -20.75 11.43 9.31
CA GLU A 499 -21.50 12.36 8.48
C GLU A 499 -21.37 12.00 7.00
N THR A 500 -22.54 11.85 6.36
CA THR A 500 -22.87 11.77 4.93
C THR A 500 -23.06 10.38 4.31
N HIS A 501 -24.32 10.15 3.93
CA HIS A 501 -24.80 9.11 3.04
C HIS A 501 -24.15 9.25 1.65
N ILE A 502 -23.24 8.33 1.31
CA ILE A 502 -23.13 7.51 0.08
C ILE A 502 -21.70 6.87 0.06
N LYS A 503 -21.69 5.54 -0.14
CA LYS A 503 -20.64 4.61 -0.63
C LYS A 503 -19.21 5.13 -0.95
N LEU A 504 -18.48 5.64 0.04
CA LEU A 504 -17.01 5.72 0.00
C LEU A 504 -16.46 5.12 1.29
N LEU A 505 -16.58 3.81 1.42
CA LEU A 505 -15.90 3.06 2.48
C LEU A 505 -14.55 2.60 1.95
N LYS A 506 -13.49 3.10 2.58
CA LYS A 506 -12.18 2.45 2.55
C LYS A 506 -11.62 2.32 3.95
N PRO A 507 -11.19 1.11 4.34
CA PRO A 507 -10.12 0.91 5.30
C PRO A 507 -8.82 1.41 4.68
N LEU A 508 -8.26 2.47 5.25
CA LEU A 508 -6.88 2.87 5.01
C LEU A 508 -5.98 2.03 5.92
N LEU A 509 -5.52 0.87 5.43
CA LEU A 509 -4.25 0.31 5.91
C LEU A 509 -3.13 1.09 5.18
N ASN A 510 -2.70 2.18 5.81
CA ASN A 510 -1.82 3.19 5.24
C ASN A 510 -0.34 2.72 5.29
N PRO A 511 0.47 3.04 4.27
CA PRO A 511 1.59 3.92 4.59
C PRO A 511 1.78 5.00 3.52
N HIS A 512 1.64 6.26 3.97
CA HIS A 512 1.96 7.55 3.34
C HIS A 512 0.87 8.25 2.48
N LYS A 513 0.48 9.42 3.02
CA LYS A 513 -0.33 10.55 2.48
C LYS A 513 -1.86 10.42 2.48
N LEU A 514 -2.51 11.39 3.14
CA LEU A 514 -3.96 11.61 3.18
C LEU A 514 -4.32 12.83 2.31
N LEU A 515 -5.37 12.72 1.51
CA LEU A 515 -6.11 13.85 0.90
C LEU A 515 -7.20 14.35 1.87
N LYS A 516 -7.42 15.67 1.92
CA LYS A 516 -8.28 16.38 2.89
C LYS A 516 -9.78 16.36 2.51
N PRO A 517 -10.73 16.32 3.47
CA PRO A 517 -12.16 16.60 3.24
C PRO A 517 -12.54 18.08 3.52
N PRO A 518 -13.69 18.59 3.00
CA PRO A 518 -14.10 19.99 3.09
C PRO A 518 -14.77 20.36 4.44
N PRO A 519 -14.88 21.66 4.81
CA PRO A 519 -15.26 22.07 6.16
C PRO A 519 -16.78 22.00 6.40
N PRO A 520 -17.24 21.64 7.61
CA PRO A 520 -18.64 21.75 7.99
C PRO A 520 -19.03 23.19 8.40
N LYS A 521 -20.27 23.56 8.08
CA LYS A 521 -20.89 24.86 8.37
C LYS A 521 -21.13 25.02 9.89
N TYR A 522 -20.81 26.20 10.41
CA TYR A 522 -21.10 26.64 11.77
C TYR A 522 -22.60 26.66 12.07
N LEU A 523 -23.02 26.02 13.16
CA LEU A 523 -24.23 26.39 13.90
C LEU A 523 -23.79 27.08 15.20
N GLY A 524 -24.24 28.32 15.37
CA GLY A 524 -23.86 29.16 16.50
C GLY A 524 -24.36 28.61 17.83
N LEU A 525 -23.51 28.72 18.85
CA LEU A 525 -23.91 28.58 20.25
C LEU A 525 -23.52 29.85 21.00
N THR A 526 -24.57 30.57 21.35
CA THR A 526 -24.64 31.72 22.22
C THR A 526 -24.00 31.45 23.58
N THR A 527 -23.38 32.50 24.09
CA THR A 527 -22.82 32.64 25.44
C THR A 527 -23.85 32.29 26.52
N ALA A 528 -23.60 31.22 27.27
CA ALA A 528 -24.26 30.96 28.55
C ALA A 528 -23.23 30.93 29.68
N ARG A 529 -23.21 32.03 30.44
CA ARG A 529 -22.56 32.12 31.75
C ARG A 529 -23.29 31.18 32.71
N VAL A 530 -22.60 30.20 33.27
CA VAL A 530 -23.06 29.45 34.45
C VAL A 530 -22.21 29.89 35.65
N GLY A 531 -22.89 30.41 36.68
CA GLY A 531 -22.29 31.02 37.86
C GLY A 531 -21.66 30.00 38.82
N LEU A 532 -20.57 30.42 39.46
CA LEU A 532 -19.99 29.79 40.65
C LEU A 532 -20.86 30.05 41.90
N PRO A 533 -20.95 29.08 42.83
CA PRO A 533 -21.14 29.37 44.25
C PRO A 533 -19.78 29.69 44.93
N PRO A 534 -19.76 30.57 45.95
CA PRO A 534 -18.54 31.10 46.54
C PRO A 534 -18.05 30.21 47.70
N GLY A 535 -16.73 30.05 47.80
CA GLY A 535 -16.09 29.67 49.07
C GLY A 535 -15.11 28.51 49.01
N SER A 536 -13.96 28.71 48.36
CA SER A 536 -12.69 28.11 48.80
C SER A 536 -11.54 28.76 48.04
N SER A 537 -10.85 29.65 48.74
CA SER A 537 -9.64 30.34 48.32
C SER A 537 -8.46 29.38 48.09
N GLY A 538 -7.78 29.55 46.95
CA GLY A 538 -6.34 29.31 46.78
C GLY A 538 -5.90 27.87 46.47
N GLY A 539 -5.89 27.51 45.18
CA GLY A 539 -5.23 26.30 44.68
C GLY A 539 -4.79 26.48 43.23
N VAL A 540 -3.50 26.35 42.99
CA VAL A 540 -2.76 26.64 41.74
C VAL A 540 -3.36 25.95 40.50
N VAL A 541 -3.66 26.74 39.46
CA VAL A 541 -4.12 26.24 38.17
C VAL A 541 -2.90 25.88 37.30
N GLY A 542 -2.65 24.58 37.08
CA GLY A 542 -1.92 23.99 35.95
C GLY A 542 -0.46 24.41 35.71
N GLY A 543 0.50 23.86 36.47
CA GLY A 543 1.94 23.98 36.17
C GLY A 543 2.48 22.85 35.29
N TRP A 544 3.65 23.05 34.68
CA TRP A 544 4.33 22.01 33.88
C TRP A 544 4.69 20.78 34.72
N ASN A 545 4.46 19.59 34.16
CA ASN A 545 4.91 18.33 34.74
C ASN A 545 6.16 17.82 33.98
N LEU A 546 7.31 17.76 34.67
CA LEU A 546 8.58 17.34 34.06
C LEU A 546 8.56 15.89 33.60
N ASP A 547 7.93 15.00 34.36
CA ASP A 547 7.87 13.57 34.03
C ASP A 547 7.08 13.36 32.75
N PHE A 548 5.96 14.08 32.64
CA PHE A 548 5.14 14.11 31.45
C PHE A 548 5.93 14.64 30.23
N LEU A 549 6.64 15.76 30.37
CA LEU A 549 7.42 16.35 29.27
C LEU A 549 8.52 15.41 28.76
N LEU A 550 9.23 14.74 29.67
CA LEU A 550 10.32 13.83 29.31
C LEU A 550 9.81 12.55 28.64
N GLU A 551 8.65 12.04 29.07
CA GLU A 551 7.99 10.90 28.44
C GLU A 551 7.49 11.26 27.04
N ASN A 552 6.85 12.41 26.90
CA ASN A 552 6.34 12.88 25.61
C ASN A 552 7.45 13.17 24.59
N CYS A 553 8.61 13.62 25.06
CA CYS A 553 9.81 13.80 24.23
C CYS A 553 10.59 12.50 23.97
N ARG A 554 10.09 11.33 24.39
CA ARG A 554 10.73 10.00 24.23
C ARG A 554 12.16 9.92 24.78
N VAL A 555 12.43 10.58 25.91
CA VAL A 555 13.74 10.55 26.56
C VAL A 555 13.97 9.20 27.25
N ASP A 556 15.16 8.61 27.09
CA ASP A 556 15.50 7.31 27.67
C ASP A 556 15.47 7.31 29.22
N ASP A 557 15.19 6.15 29.81
CA ASP A 557 15.06 6.00 31.27
C ASP A 557 16.31 6.40 32.06
N LYS A 558 17.51 6.13 31.53
CA LYS A 558 18.77 6.46 32.22
C LYS A 558 18.95 7.98 32.28
N THR A 559 18.63 8.70 31.21
CA THR A 559 18.71 10.16 31.14
C THR A 559 17.59 10.82 31.95
N ARG A 560 16.38 10.27 31.93
CA ARG A 560 15.27 10.73 32.79
C ARG A 560 15.66 10.69 34.27
N GLN A 561 16.25 9.59 34.73
CA GLN A 561 16.71 9.48 36.13
C GLN A 561 17.83 10.48 36.47
N LYS A 562 18.75 10.76 35.55
CA LYS A 562 19.80 11.78 35.74
C LYS A 562 19.21 13.19 35.86
N ILE A 563 18.27 13.55 35.00
CA ILE A 563 17.60 14.86 35.03
C ILE A 563 16.80 15.05 36.32
N LYS A 564 16.08 14.01 36.78
CA LYS A 564 15.38 14.04 38.07
C LYS A 564 16.32 14.23 39.26
N LYS A 565 17.45 13.51 39.29
CA LYS A 565 18.47 13.66 40.34
C LYS A 565 19.09 15.06 40.41
N LEU A 566 19.15 15.77 39.29
CA LEU A 566 19.67 17.14 39.20
C LEU A 566 18.65 18.22 39.61
N GLY A 567 17.39 17.85 39.88
CA GLY A 567 16.37 18.78 40.37
C GLY A 567 16.02 19.88 39.37
N VAL A 568 15.97 19.55 38.09
CA VAL A 568 15.71 20.50 37.00
C VAL A 568 14.27 20.99 37.08
N GLY A 569 14.07 22.31 37.01
CA GLY A 569 12.72 22.89 36.93
C GLY A 569 12.08 22.62 35.55
N PRO A 570 10.79 22.27 35.47
CA PRO A 570 10.15 21.97 34.19
C PRO A 570 10.13 23.17 33.23
N THR A 571 10.03 24.39 33.75
CA THR A 571 10.13 25.64 32.97
C THR A 571 11.50 25.83 32.31
N VAL A 572 12.57 25.34 32.94
CA VAL A 572 13.94 25.40 32.39
C VAL A 572 14.01 24.54 31.13
N PHE A 573 13.47 23.32 31.18
CA PHE A 573 13.44 22.42 30.04
C PHE A 573 12.59 22.98 28.87
N VAL A 574 11.39 23.49 29.17
CA VAL A 574 10.52 24.13 28.17
C VAL A 574 11.18 25.35 27.52
N SER A 575 11.89 26.18 28.29
CA SER A 575 12.56 27.37 27.74
C SER A 575 13.63 27.02 26.69
N TRP A 576 14.33 25.88 26.86
CA TRP A 576 15.31 25.41 25.88
C TRP A 576 14.65 24.82 24.64
N LEU A 577 13.50 24.15 24.78
CA LEU A 577 12.72 23.68 23.63
C LEU A 577 12.16 24.87 22.81
N LEU A 578 11.69 25.92 23.47
CA LEU A 578 11.27 27.17 22.81
C LEU A 578 12.44 27.87 22.11
N TYR A 579 13.63 27.87 22.71
CA TYR A 579 14.83 28.38 22.04
C TYR A 579 15.11 27.59 20.75
N CYS A 580 15.02 26.27 20.78
CA CYS A 580 15.19 25.43 19.60
C CYS A 580 14.12 25.67 18.53
N ALA A 581 12.92 26.12 18.90
CA ALA A 581 11.84 26.45 17.97
C ALA A 581 12.04 27.82 17.27
N SER A 582 12.78 28.73 17.91
CA SER A 582 13.02 30.08 17.39
C SER A 582 13.96 30.14 16.20
N THR A 583 14.00 31.30 15.53
CA THR A 583 15.01 31.61 14.48
C THR A 583 16.44 31.47 14.98
N ARG A 584 16.70 31.68 16.28
CA ARG A 584 18.03 31.50 16.91
C ARG A 584 18.43 30.02 17.05
N GLY A 585 17.46 29.11 17.01
CA GLY A 585 17.65 27.67 17.13
C GLY A 585 17.58 26.91 15.80
N GLN A 586 17.36 27.59 14.66
CA GLN A 586 17.03 26.96 13.37
C GLN A 586 18.08 25.97 12.85
N ASN A 587 19.35 26.12 13.22
CA ASN A 587 20.45 25.22 12.81
C ASN A 587 20.62 23.99 13.72
N ILE A 588 19.83 23.84 14.78
CA ILE A 588 19.90 22.69 15.68
C ILE A 588 19.14 21.53 15.05
N ARG A 589 19.83 20.43 14.72
CA ARG A 589 19.23 19.23 14.09
C ARG A 589 18.36 18.42 15.05
N ASP A 590 18.81 18.27 16.30
CA ASP A 590 18.06 17.59 17.37
C ASP A 590 17.70 18.56 18.52
N PRO A 591 16.46 19.10 18.52
CA PRO A 591 15.98 20.02 19.55
C PRO A 591 15.93 19.42 20.96
N VAL A 592 15.53 18.14 21.07
CA VAL A 592 15.33 17.47 22.35
C VAL A 592 16.69 17.12 22.95
N GLY A 593 17.60 16.54 22.16
CA GLY A 593 18.97 16.28 22.58
C GLY A 593 19.73 17.55 22.95
N TYR A 594 19.50 18.67 22.24
CA TYR A 594 20.08 19.96 22.60
C TYR A 594 19.56 20.47 23.96
N ALA A 595 18.25 20.42 24.19
CA ALA A 595 17.66 20.82 25.47
C ALA A 595 18.18 19.96 26.63
N ILE A 596 18.28 18.64 26.44
CA ILE A 596 18.88 17.71 27.40
C ILE A 596 20.34 18.08 27.68
N SER A 597 21.15 18.32 26.65
CA SER A 597 22.56 18.69 26.80
C SER A 597 22.75 19.97 27.61
N LYS A 598 21.90 20.98 27.42
CA LYS A 598 21.94 22.24 28.17
C LYS A 598 21.52 22.07 29.62
N VAL A 599 20.45 21.32 29.85
CA VAL A 599 19.92 21.04 31.19
C VAL A 599 20.88 20.19 32.01
N LEU A 600 21.54 19.19 31.42
CA LEU A 600 22.54 18.38 32.10
C LEU A 600 23.79 19.19 32.47
N LYS A 601 24.20 20.15 31.63
CA LYS A 601 25.34 21.03 31.90
C LYS A 601 25.04 22.09 32.95
N LYS A 602 23.84 22.69 32.93
CA LYS A 602 23.43 23.77 33.83
C LYS A 602 21.96 23.64 34.22
N PRO A 603 21.63 22.84 35.25
CA PRO A 603 20.25 22.43 35.56
C PRO A 603 19.33 23.55 36.05
N LYS A 604 19.89 24.69 36.49
CA LYS A 604 19.15 25.87 36.96
C LYS A 604 19.06 27.01 35.94
N GLN A 605 19.67 26.86 34.76
CA GLN A 605 19.75 27.93 33.77
C GLN A 605 18.85 27.63 32.57
N GLY A 606 17.77 28.40 32.41
CA GLY A 606 16.93 28.40 31.22
C GLY A 606 17.56 29.14 30.04
N ALA A 607 16.89 29.14 28.90
CA ALA A 607 17.32 29.89 27.72
C ALA A 607 17.31 31.43 27.93
N GLY A 608 16.63 31.90 28.98
CA GLY A 608 16.63 33.29 29.44
C GLY A 608 15.74 34.24 28.63
N GLY A 609 15.48 35.42 29.19
CA GLY A 609 14.72 36.48 28.54
C GLY A 609 13.28 36.08 28.22
N ALA A 610 12.81 36.37 27.01
CA ALA A 610 11.44 36.08 26.58
C ALA A 610 11.12 34.56 26.54
N PHE A 611 12.11 33.68 26.32
CA PHE A 611 11.87 32.22 26.33
C PHE A 611 11.46 31.70 27.70
N GLU A 612 12.06 32.25 28.76
CA GLU A 612 11.76 31.85 30.13
C GLU A 612 10.44 32.44 30.60
N ARG A 613 10.10 33.67 30.17
CA ARG A 613 8.78 34.28 30.42
C ARG A 613 7.65 33.52 29.72
N LEU A 614 7.87 33.09 28.47
CA LEU A 614 6.92 32.24 27.74
C LEU A 614 6.76 30.88 28.41
N ALA A 615 7.85 30.23 28.82
CA ALA A 615 7.77 28.96 29.56
C ALA A 615 7.05 29.13 30.92
N ALA A 616 7.24 30.26 31.61
CA ALA A 616 6.60 30.56 32.89
C ALA A 616 5.09 30.85 32.77
N SER A 617 4.59 31.19 31.58
CA SER A 617 3.15 31.42 31.34
C SER A 617 2.29 30.17 31.53
N GLY A 618 2.91 28.99 31.57
CA GLY A 618 2.25 27.71 31.80
C GLY A 618 1.67 27.07 30.52
N PRO A 619 1.33 25.77 30.58
CA PRO A 619 0.92 24.98 29.40
C PRO A 619 -0.33 25.54 28.71
N ALA A 620 -1.34 25.98 29.46
CA ALA A 620 -2.60 26.48 28.89
C ALA A 620 -2.45 27.80 28.10
N ASN A 621 -1.63 28.72 28.59
CA ASN A 621 -1.38 29.99 27.90
C ASN A 621 -0.45 29.77 26.70
N LEU A 622 0.58 28.93 26.85
CA LEU A 622 1.52 28.64 25.78
C LEU A 622 0.87 27.85 24.64
N SER A 623 0.02 26.86 24.95
CA SER A 623 -0.73 26.11 23.94
C SER A 623 -1.69 27.02 23.16
N GLY A 624 -2.32 28.01 23.81
CA GLY A 624 -3.10 29.04 23.14
C GLY A 624 -2.29 29.91 22.16
N LEU A 625 -1.03 30.21 22.46
CA LEU A 625 -0.15 30.95 21.54
C LEU A 625 0.31 30.11 20.35
N PHE A 626 0.70 28.86 20.59
CA PHE A 626 0.95 27.91 19.50
C PHE A 626 -0.32 27.71 18.67
N TRP A 627 -1.50 27.71 19.32
CA TRP A 627 -2.80 27.63 18.68
C TRP A 627 -3.01 28.77 17.67
N GLU A 628 -2.86 30.00 18.13
CA GLU A 628 -3.14 31.16 17.31
C GLU A 628 -2.21 31.25 16.07
N VAL A 629 -0.94 30.87 16.25
CA VAL A 629 0.08 30.94 15.20
C VAL A 629 -0.05 29.82 14.17
N LEU A 630 -0.25 28.58 14.61
CA LEU A 630 -0.34 27.43 13.70
C LEU A 630 -1.75 27.29 13.07
N ALA A 631 -2.72 28.15 13.41
CA ALA A 631 -4.09 28.10 12.89
C ALA A 631 -4.42 29.24 11.91
N SER A 632 -3.61 30.31 11.87
CA SER A 632 -3.64 31.30 10.78
C SER A 632 -2.23 31.82 10.42
N PRO A 633 -1.54 31.30 9.39
CA PRO A 633 -0.11 31.55 9.15
C PRO A 633 0.09 32.93 8.47
N TYR A 634 -1.01 33.60 8.13
CA TYR A 634 -1.08 34.89 7.46
C TYR A 634 -1.49 36.01 8.43
N THR A 635 -1.80 35.70 9.70
CA THR A 635 -2.09 36.73 10.71
C THR A 635 -0.80 37.26 11.33
N HIS A 636 -0.45 38.50 11.01
CA HIS A 636 0.73 39.18 11.56
C HIS A 636 0.54 39.72 12.99
N ASN A 637 -0.49 39.27 13.72
CA ASN A 637 -0.93 39.97 14.93
C ASN A 637 -1.17 39.03 16.12
N VAL A 638 -0.16 38.24 16.51
CA VAL A 638 -0.19 37.44 17.76
C VAL A 638 -0.19 38.38 18.97
N PRO A 639 -1.18 38.39 19.87
CA PRO A 639 -1.30 39.30 21.01
C PRO A 639 -0.35 38.94 22.17
N ASN A 640 0.95 38.74 21.89
CA ASN A 640 1.99 38.52 22.89
C ASN A 640 3.34 39.09 22.43
N ASP A 641 3.84 40.09 23.14
CA ASP A 641 5.09 40.80 22.78
C ASP A 641 6.34 39.92 22.92
N ASP A 642 6.38 39.03 23.92
CA ASP A 642 7.49 38.09 24.13
C ASP A 642 7.55 37.07 22.98
N TRP A 643 6.39 36.58 22.52
CA TRP A 643 6.31 35.70 21.35
C TRP A 643 6.79 36.40 20.08
N ARG A 644 6.33 37.63 19.82
CA ARG A 644 6.81 38.42 18.67
C ARG A 644 8.31 38.68 18.74
N GLN A 645 8.86 38.89 19.93
CA GLN A 645 10.28 39.17 20.09
C GLN A 645 11.16 37.98 19.68
N VAL A 646 10.73 36.74 19.95
CA VAL A 646 11.60 35.55 19.81
C VAL A 646 11.16 34.54 18.75
N MET A 647 9.89 34.54 18.34
CA MET A 647 9.33 33.57 17.39
C MET A 647 8.95 34.19 16.04
N ASN A 648 9.22 35.49 15.82
CA ASN A 648 8.94 36.12 14.53
C ASN A 648 9.72 35.42 13.41
N SER A 649 9.00 35.01 12.36
CA SER A 649 9.53 34.24 11.23
C SER A 649 10.11 32.85 11.58
N ALA A 650 9.75 32.27 12.73
CA ALA A 650 10.09 30.88 13.03
C ALA A 650 9.36 29.92 12.07
N ASP A 651 10.03 28.84 11.67
CA ASP A 651 9.48 27.85 10.74
C ASP A 651 8.26 27.12 11.34
N SER A 652 7.15 27.13 10.61
CA SER A 652 5.86 26.56 11.06
C SER A 652 5.96 25.05 11.31
N SER A 653 6.78 24.34 10.53
CA SER A 653 6.98 22.89 10.72
C SER A 653 7.73 22.62 12.03
N ARG A 654 8.74 23.45 12.33
CA ARG A 654 9.53 23.38 13.56
C ARG A 654 8.74 23.79 14.81
N LEU A 655 7.88 24.81 14.71
CA LEU A 655 6.95 25.16 15.78
C LEU A 655 5.97 24.03 16.08
N ARG A 656 5.45 23.36 15.04
CA ARG A 656 4.55 22.22 15.19
C ARG A 656 5.20 21.04 15.92
N MET A 657 6.41 20.67 15.51
CA MET A 657 7.18 19.61 16.18
C MET A 657 7.40 19.91 17.67
N ILE A 658 7.79 21.14 18.01
CA ILE A 658 8.01 21.51 19.41
C ILE A 658 6.69 21.54 20.19
N ALA A 659 5.58 21.94 19.57
CA ALA A 659 4.27 21.90 20.19
C ALA A 659 3.81 20.45 20.46
N GLU A 660 4.08 19.51 19.55
CA GLU A 660 3.86 18.09 19.76
C GLU A 660 4.69 17.56 20.93
N CYS A 661 5.96 17.97 21.07
CA CYS A 661 6.78 17.63 22.23
C CYS A 661 6.27 18.21 23.56
N LEU A 662 5.58 19.35 23.54
CA LEU A 662 5.11 20.02 24.76
C LEU A 662 3.71 19.59 25.20
N PHE A 663 2.81 19.25 24.26
CA PHE A 663 1.37 19.17 24.54
C PHE A 663 0.68 17.86 24.12
N SER A 664 1.35 16.90 23.48
CA SER A 664 0.72 15.74 22.82
C SER A 664 -0.02 14.72 23.72
N SER A 665 -0.17 14.93 25.03
CA SER A 665 -1.12 14.12 25.85
C SER A 665 -2.31 14.90 26.38
N GLU A 666 -2.30 16.23 26.25
CA GLU A 666 -3.46 17.01 26.64
C GLU A 666 -4.52 16.79 25.56
N LYS A 667 -5.61 16.09 25.92
CA LYS A 667 -6.79 15.88 25.05
C LYS A 667 -7.23 17.18 24.34
N THR A 668 -6.98 18.33 24.97
CA THR A 668 -7.21 19.68 24.40
C THR A 668 -6.31 19.98 23.21
N TRP A 669 -5.01 19.69 23.24
CA TRP A 669 -4.09 19.95 22.13
C TRP A 669 -4.30 18.97 20.97
N GLU A 670 -4.62 17.70 21.22
CA GLU A 670 -4.97 16.75 20.15
C GLU A 670 -6.28 17.13 19.44
N ASN A 671 -7.30 17.54 20.22
CA ASN A 671 -8.56 18.06 19.68
C ASN A 671 -8.37 19.39 18.93
N GLN A 672 -7.52 20.27 19.46
CA GLN A 672 -7.16 21.53 18.82
C GLN A 672 -6.34 21.27 17.54
N CYS A 673 -5.22 20.55 17.58
CA CYS A 673 -4.42 20.18 16.39
C CYS A 673 -5.24 19.54 15.26
N SER A 674 -6.32 18.83 15.60
CA SER A 674 -7.27 18.27 14.63
C SER A 674 -8.03 19.35 13.86
N THR A 675 -8.31 20.50 14.48
CA THR A 675 -8.91 21.70 13.86
C THR A 675 -7.90 22.62 13.14
N MET A 676 -6.60 22.34 13.25
CA MET A 676 -5.49 23.25 12.88
C MET A 676 -4.81 22.96 11.55
N LYS A 677 -5.34 22.02 10.77
CA LYS A 677 -4.69 21.61 9.52
C LYS A 677 -4.97 22.67 8.46
N PHE A 678 -4.01 23.57 8.27
CA PHE A 678 -3.96 24.50 7.14
C PHE A 678 -4.26 23.83 5.81
N ASP A 679 -4.97 24.59 4.97
CA ASP A 679 -5.36 24.39 3.57
C ASP A 679 -4.24 23.98 2.61
#